data_AF-A0A2D9Q872-F1
#
_entry.id   AF-A0A2D9Q872-F1
#
_cell.length_a   1.000
_cell.length_b   1.000
_cell.length_c   1.000
_cell.angle_alpha   90.00
_cell.angle_beta   90.00
_cell.angle_gamma   90.00
#
_symmetry.space_group_name_H-M   'P 1'
#
loop_
_entity.id
_entity.type
_entity.pdbx_description
1 polymer ?
#
loop_
_entity_poly.entity_id
_entity_poly.type
_entity_poly.pdbx_seq_one_letter_code
_entity_poly.pdbx_strand_id
1 'polypeptide(L)'
;MPKTTPHAALKIAKDHYNLDAEVTRLNGYVDENFYLKSAVDEKFLLKISNEENLEDLNFQVEILQHLSKKKLDVALPKIIANNTQKKLTQLSDNQTARLLNWVPGRLWATVNPKTPQLRYQLGKAAGSLTMALHDFNHSGAHKKLDWDLANAAWTIGNLDKFSGRKKEIVAYFQQKFKTFRNTYSELPKSIIHNDLNDYNILVSEDLKNPRICGFIDFGDAVFTQTINDLAVVLAYAIMDLPDPLLAAMEVVKGYNEHYELSESELKHLYILVGMRLVTTVTSAALKKEKFPDDTYFVISEKPAWQLLEKWYQVNENFAYYAFRQACGLTAHPQQEAFKNWAKNNRVSLKTMFPTLSTDKVVNLDMSVGSTLLGNLSEYSDTAISEFKLKQFQLQNPKTILVNGYLETRPFYTTSAFKSEGNNGPQYRTAHLGSDFWIPAKTPVHAPFDGIVKIIHHNNYDKDYGPMLILEHTFNKQKFYSLYGHLSLMSLEILQVGQKVKQGDRIAYIGKSSENGNWAPHLHFQLILDLLGNDENFNGVALPSNTEIWKSICPNPNFIFKEELEVDKTTISEEKIVDFRNNHLGKSLSLSYDKPLHIVRGEGVYLIDIDGQKYLDTVNNVNHVGHQHPKVVLAGQRQMAVLNTNTRYLHPEIIAYAEALLKKLPPHLTVLHFVNSGSEANELALRMAKTVTGKKDFLAIEVGYHGNTNAVMDVSSYKFEGTGGFPKPDTTHILPLPDPFRGKYTWENCGIDYANHAQEIIANLKTEGKEIAGFIGETLISCGGQIVPPKNYFKEVYKHVHGAGGICIADEVQTGFGRMGNAFWAFELYDVKPDIVTMGKPAGNGHPLAVVACTAQVAEKFNTGMEYFNTFGGNPVSCAIGRTVLEIIEDENLQQNALNVGGFLISELKNLQKEFPIIGDVRGEGLFLGFELTDNNKHPLPEQATYFANRMKQLGVLMSTDGPDHNVLKIKPPIVFSKSNAEELLYRLNTVLKEDFMKI
;
A
#
# COMPACT_ATOMS: atom_id res chain seq x y z
N MET A 1 11.01 3.05 51.96
CA MET A 1 11.56 4.36 52.35
C MET A 1 10.64 5.46 51.84
N PRO A 2 10.53 6.61 52.53
CA PRO A 2 9.81 7.76 51.98
C PRO A 2 10.48 8.20 50.67
N LYS A 3 9.67 8.35 49.61
CA LYS A 3 10.15 8.80 48.30
C LYS A 3 10.62 10.26 48.37
N THR A 4 11.72 10.61 47.71
CA THR A 4 12.23 11.99 47.62
C THR A 4 11.17 12.90 46.98
N THR A 5 10.96 14.09 47.55
CA THR A 5 10.00 15.09 47.02
C THR A 5 10.69 15.98 45.98
N PRO A 6 9.95 16.61 45.05
CA PRO A 6 10.52 17.58 44.12
C PRO A 6 11.27 18.73 44.83
N HIS A 7 10.80 19.15 46.01
CA HIS A 7 11.48 20.16 46.82
C HIS A 7 12.84 19.69 47.34
N ALA A 8 12.92 18.44 47.82
CA ALA A 8 14.20 17.85 48.25
C ALA A 8 15.17 17.65 47.07
N ALA A 9 14.66 17.23 45.90
CA ALA A 9 15.45 17.12 44.67
C ALA A 9 15.99 18.49 44.20
N LEU A 10 15.19 19.55 44.30
CA LEU A 10 15.64 20.93 44.02
C LEU A 10 16.76 21.35 44.98
N LYS A 11 16.63 21.04 46.28
CA LYS A 11 17.67 21.33 47.26
C LYS A 11 18.99 20.63 46.90
N ILE A 12 18.94 19.35 46.52
CA ILE A 12 20.12 18.60 46.06
C ILE A 12 20.76 19.26 44.83
N ALA A 13 19.95 19.69 43.86
CA ALA A 13 20.45 20.37 42.67
C ALA A 13 21.14 21.72 43.00
N LYS A 14 20.58 22.51 43.91
CA LYS A 14 21.18 23.76 44.37
C LYS A 14 22.48 23.53 45.15
N ASP A 15 22.42 22.70 46.19
CA ASP A 15 23.50 22.53 47.17
C ASP A 15 24.74 21.84 46.56
N HIS A 16 24.53 20.92 45.62
CA HIS A 16 25.63 20.12 45.05
C HIS A 16 25.99 20.48 43.61
N TYR A 17 25.07 21.05 42.83
CA TYR A 17 25.30 21.33 41.41
C TYR A 17 25.21 22.83 41.06
N ASN A 18 24.97 23.71 42.03
CA ASN A 18 24.71 25.14 41.82
C ASN A 18 23.59 25.39 40.79
N LEU A 19 22.62 24.48 40.70
CA LEU A 19 21.57 24.50 39.70
C LEU A 19 20.24 24.92 40.34
N ASP A 20 19.77 26.11 39.99
CA ASP A 20 18.39 26.52 40.28
C ASP A 20 17.49 26.16 39.09
N ALA A 21 16.43 25.39 39.36
CA ALA A 21 15.59 24.82 38.32
C ALA A 21 14.17 24.51 38.82
N GLU A 22 13.23 24.49 37.89
CA GLU A 22 11.94 23.84 38.10
C GLU A 22 12.14 22.33 38.10
N VAL A 23 11.56 21.62 39.07
CA VAL A 23 11.75 20.18 39.26
C VAL A 23 10.44 19.44 39.09
N THR A 24 10.43 18.48 38.16
CA THR A 24 9.30 17.57 37.92
C THR A 24 9.75 16.14 38.15
N ARG A 25 8.99 15.37 38.93
CA ARG A 25 9.26 13.95 39.14
C ARG A 25 8.89 13.15 37.89
N LEU A 26 9.76 12.23 37.49
CA LEU A 26 9.51 11.25 36.42
C LEU A 26 9.29 9.86 37.02
N ASN A 27 8.68 8.97 36.22
CA ASN A 27 8.55 7.55 36.58
C ASN A 27 9.93 6.86 36.56
N GLY A 28 10.12 5.84 37.40
CA GLY A 28 11.36 5.10 37.52
C GLY A 28 11.16 3.78 38.26
N TYR A 29 11.95 2.76 37.89
CA TYR A 29 11.87 1.41 38.46
C TYR A 29 12.75 1.24 39.71
N VAL A 30 14.04 1.57 39.59
CA VAL A 30 15.04 1.49 40.67
C VAL A 30 15.40 2.87 41.20
N ASP A 31 15.65 3.81 40.28
CA ASP A 31 16.07 5.17 40.61
C ASP A 31 14.88 6.12 40.75
N GLU A 32 15.02 7.10 41.64
CA GLU A 32 14.14 8.26 41.66
C GLU A 32 14.63 9.29 40.63
N ASN A 33 13.83 9.49 39.58
CA ASN A 33 14.15 10.35 38.44
C ASN A 33 13.46 11.71 38.57
N PHE A 34 14.22 12.80 38.35
CA PHE A 34 13.70 14.16 38.36
C PHE A 34 14.19 14.93 37.14
N TYR A 35 13.26 15.45 36.35
CA TYR A 35 13.52 16.41 35.29
C TYR A 35 13.74 17.80 35.91
N LEU A 36 14.85 18.45 35.54
CA LEU A 36 15.16 19.80 35.95
C LEU A 36 15.24 20.71 34.74
N LYS A 37 14.57 21.87 34.83
CA LYS A 37 14.62 22.93 33.82
C LYS A 37 15.13 24.21 34.46
N SER A 38 16.31 24.68 34.04
CA SER A 38 16.90 25.91 34.56
C SER A 38 16.19 27.15 34.03
N ALA A 39 16.45 28.31 34.65
CA ALA A 39 15.91 29.59 34.19
C ALA A 39 16.38 30.01 32.77
N VAL A 40 17.48 29.44 32.28
CA VAL A 40 18.02 29.66 30.92
C VAL A 40 17.65 28.55 29.93
N ASP A 41 16.62 27.75 30.26
CA ASP A 41 16.09 26.61 29.48
C ASP A 41 17.09 25.46 29.24
N GLU A 42 18.13 25.37 30.07
CA GLU A 42 18.97 24.15 30.13
C GLU A 42 18.22 23.05 30.89
N LYS A 43 18.31 21.82 30.36
CA LYS A 43 17.52 20.69 30.83
C LYS A 43 18.42 19.58 31.34
N PHE A 44 18.07 19.01 32.49
CA PHE A 44 18.85 17.97 33.15
C PHE A 44 17.96 16.87 33.71
N LEU A 45 18.58 15.72 33.98
CA LEU A 45 17.99 14.59 34.69
C LEU A 45 18.81 14.32 35.95
N LEU A 46 18.22 14.55 37.12
CA LEU A 46 18.78 14.12 38.41
C LEU A 46 18.25 12.73 38.72
N LYS A 47 19.15 11.77 38.86
CA LYS A 47 18.83 10.41 39.33
C LYS A 47 19.33 10.26 40.76
N ILE A 48 18.48 9.80 41.66
CA ILE A 48 18.81 9.49 43.06
C ILE A 48 18.64 7.98 43.26
N SER A 49 19.72 7.32 43.67
CA SER A 49 19.78 5.88 43.88
C SER A 49 20.13 5.57 45.34
N ASN A 50 19.68 4.43 45.87
CA ASN A 50 20.12 3.97 47.19
C ASN A 50 21.55 3.37 47.10
N GLU A 51 22.36 3.54 48.15
CA GLU A 51 23.82 3.25 48.19
C GLU A 51 24.20 1.77 48.15
N GLU A 52 23.26 0.83 48.13
CA GLU A 52 23.56 -0.62 48.16
C GLU A 52 24.36 -1.13 46.94
N ASN A 53 24.72 -0.27 45.97
CA ASN A 53 25.48 -0.68 44.79
C ASN A 53 26.35 0.43 44.15
N LEU A 54 27.29 1.00 44.93
CA LEU A 54 28.24 2.03 44.46
C LEU A 54 29.05 1.62 43.21
N GLU A 55 29.38 0.34 43.06
CA GLU A 55 30.11 -0.20 41.90
C GLU A 55 29.26 -0.15 40.61
N ASP A 56 27.96 -0.45 40.70
CA ASP A 56 27.01 -0.32 39.58
C ASP A 56 26.82 1.13 39.16
N LEU A 57 26.77 2.06 40.13
CA LEU A 57 26.68 3.48 39.83
C LEU A 57 27.96 3.98 39.14
N ASN A 58 29.13 3.53 39.61
CA ASN A 58 30.40 3.85 38.95
C ASN A 58 30.46 3.30 37.52
N PHE A 59 30.00 2.06 37.31
CA PHE A 59 29.90 1.46 35.99
C PHE A 59 29.05 2.30 35.03
N GLN A 60 27.87 2.76 35.47
CA GLN A 60 27.01 3.64 34.66
C GLN A 60 27.65 5.00 34.33
N VAL A 61 28.50 5.53 35.22
CA VAL A 61 29.23 6.77 34.95
C VAL A 61 30.35 6.51 33.93
N GLU A 62 31.14 5.46 34.12
CA GLU A 62 32.28 5.13 33.28
C GLU A 62 31.87 4.70 31.86
N ILE A 63 30.75 3.98 31.70
CA ILE A 63 30.24 3.63 30.35
C ILE A 63 29.86 4.88 29.56
N LEU A 64 29.19 5.86 30.17
CA LEU A 64 28.84 7.13 29.52
C LEU A 64 30.08 7.96 29.18
N GLN A 65 31.10 7.95 30.06
CA GLN A 65 32.37 8.59 29.76
C GLN A 65 33.11 7.94 28.59
N HIS A 66 33.15 6.62 28.55
CA HIS A 66 33.74 5.87 27.44
C HIS A 66 33.06 6.23 26.13
N LEU A 67 31.72 6.15 26.11
CA LEU A 67 30.92 6.47 24.93
C LEU A 67 31.04 7.94 24.50
N SER A 68 31.25 8.88 25.43
CA SER A 68 31.46 10.30 25.10
C SER A 68 32.72 10.55 24.25
N LYS A 69 33.68 9.62 24.24
CA LYS A 69 34.91 9.66 23.43
C LYS A 69 34.73 8.98 22.06
N LYS A 70 33.60 8.32 21.83
CA LYS A 70 33.27 7.60 20.60
C LYS A 70 32.49 8.51 19.65
N LYS A 71 32.60 8.25 18.35
CA LYS A 71 31.80 8.92 17.33
C LYS A 71 30.55 8.08 17.07
N LEU A 72 29.41 8.53 17.60
CA LEU A 72 28.11 7.91 17.41
C LEU A 72 27.19 8.84 16.62
N ASP A 73 26.29 8.25 15.84
CA ASP A 73 25.28 8.98 15.06
C ASP A 73 24.08 9.45 15.92
N VAL A 74 24.09 9.14 17.22
CA VAL A 74 23.03 9.43 18.19
C VAL A 74 23.57 10.14 19.42
N ALA A 75 22.73 10.94 20.06
CA ALA A 75 23.03 11.60 21.32
C ALA A 75 22.84 10.65 22.51
N LEU A 76 23.74 10.72 23.47
CA LEU A 76 23.68 9.97 24.73
C LEU A 76 23.71 10.93 25.92
N PRO A 77 23.16 10.54 27.08
CA PRO A 77 23.32 11.29 28.31
C PRO A 77 24.80 11.46 28.67
N LYS A 78 25.15 12.65 29.14
CA LYS A 78 26.48 13.04 29.62
C LYS A 78 26.36 13.35 31.11
N ILE A 79 27.26 12.76 31.89
CA ILE A 79 27.35 13.02 33.32
C ILE A 79 27.89 14.42 33.56
N ILE A 80 27.20 15.17 34.41
CA ILE A 80 27.59 16.49 34.88
C ILE A 80 28.23 16.35 36.26
N ALA A 81 29.45 16.87 36.41
CA ALA A 81 30.14 16.87 37.69
C ALA A 81 29.50 17.86 38.67
N ASN A 82 29.52 17.53 39.95
CA ASN A 82 29.07 18.40 41.02
C ASN A 82 30.08 19.55 41.27
N ASN A 83 29.75 20.44 42.21
CA ASN A 83 30.59 21.58 42.59
C ASN A 83 32.01 21.19 43.10
N THR A 84 32.22 19.94 43.51
CA THR A 84 33.53 19.37 43.89
C THR A 84 34.23 18.58 42.78
N GLN A 85 33.77 18.69 41.53
CA GLN A 85 34.27 17.93 40.37
C GLN A 85 34.09 16.41 40.47
N LYS A 86 33.21 15.93 41.37
CA LYS A 86 32.84 14.52 41.48
C LYS A 86 31.60 14.22 40.65
N LYS A 87 31.54 13.04 40.06
CA LYS A 87 30.45 12.58 39.18
C LYS A 87 29.30 11.89 39.94
N LEU A 88 29.60 11.42 41.15
CA LEU A 88 28.65 10.85 42.09
C LEU A 88 28.65 11.72 43.35
N THR A 89 27.46 12.05 43.84
CA THR A 89 27.24 12.88 45.02
C THR A 89 26.60 12.03 46.11
N GLN A 90 27.35 11.72 47.16
CA GLN A 90 26.81 11.03 48.34
C GLN A 90 25.91 11.98 49.14
N LEU A 91 24.74 11.50 49.53
CA LEU A 91 23.72 12.22 50.29
C LEU A 91 23.59 11.64 51.70
N SER A 92 23.10 12.45 52.64
CA SER A 92 22.77 12.02 54.00
C SER A 92 21.48 11.18 53.98
N ASP A 93 21.59 9.86 53.74
CA ASP A 93 20.57 8.81 53.99
C ASP A 93 20.92 7.49 53.25
N ASN A 94 22.21 7.19 53.04
CA ASN A 94 22.64 6.08 52.17
C ASN A 94 22.07 6.23 50.74
N GLN A 95 22.09 7.44 50.19
CA GLN A 95 21.66 7.72 48.82
C GLN A 95 22.79 8.38 48.03
N THR A 96 22.85 8.11 46.74
CA THR A 96 23.79 8.73 45.81
C THR A 96 23.03 9.40 44.67
N ALA A 97 23.29 10.69 44.48
CA ALA A 97 22.78 11.47 43.36
C ALA A 97 23.78 11.56 42.21
N ARG A 98 23.26 11.58 40.99
CA ARG A 98 24.00 11.90 39.76
C ARG A 98 23.16 12.79 38.85
N LEU A 99 23.82 13.75 38.20
CA LEU A 99 23.19 14.68 37.27
C LEU A 99 23.63 14.35 35.85
N LEU A 100 22.66 14.26 34.94
CA LEU A 100 22.83 14.03 33.51
C LEU A 100 22.29 15.23 32.74
N ASN A 101 22.86 15.57 31.58
CA ASN A 101 22.17 16.46 30.66
C ASN A 101 20.93 15.75 30.07
N TRP A 102 19.92 16.53 29.71
CA TRP A 102 18.75 16.02 29.02
C TRP A 102 19.07 15.73 27.55
N VAL A 103 18.54 14.62 27.02
CA VAL A 103 18.58 14.30 25.59
C VAL A 103 17.17 14.52 25.03
N PRO A 104 16.97 15.47 24.10
CA PRO A 104 15.65 15.76 23.56
C PRO A 104 15.19 14.69 22.56
N GLY A 105 13.88 14.46 22.52
CA GLY A 105 13.22 13.59 21.55
C GLY A 105 11.92 12.98 22.08
N ARG A 106 11.14 12.46 21.14
CA ARG A 106 9.93 11.67 21.39
C ARG A 106 10.31 10.22 21.64
N LEU A 107 9.53 9.51 22.45
CA LEU A 107 9.78 8.09 22.73
C LEU A 107 9.30 7.23 21.55
N TRP A 108 10.08 6.21 21.17
CA TRP A 108 9.71 5.24 20.13
C TRP A 108 8.30 4.66 20.33
N ALA A 109 7.91 4.39 21.59
CA ALA A 109 6.58 3.91 21.97
C ALA A 109 5.45 4.82 21.45
N THR A 110 5.69 6.13 21.35
CA THR A 110 4.69 7.13 20.93
C THR A 110 4.71 7.47 19.45
N VAL A 111 5.72 7.00 18.69
CA VAL A 111 5.88 7.36 17.28
C VAL A 111 4.95 6.54 16.40
N ASN A 112 4.22 7.25 15.53
CA ASN A 112 3.37 6.66 14.50
C ASN A 112 3.44 7.47 13.18
N PRO A 113 3.77 6.86 12.02
CA PRO A 113 4.14 5.47 11.82
C PRO A 113 5.62 5.22 12.12
N LYS A 114 5.94 3.98 12.50
CA LYS A 114 7.32 3.49 12.52
C LYS A 114 7.67 3.06 11.09
N THR A 115 8.22 3.96 10.28
CA THR A 115 8.48 3.69 8.85
C THR A 115 9.61 2.67 8.66
N PRO A 116 9.69 1.98 7.49
CA PRO A 116 10.83 1.13 7.14
C PRO A 116 12.19 1.80 7.31
N GLN A 117 12.29 3.04 6.84
CA GLN A 117 13.51 3.84 6.94
C GLN A 117 13.90 4.11 8.40
N LEU A 118 12.92 4.42 9.25
CA LEU A 118 13.15 4.67 10.67
C LEU A 118 13.60 3.41 11.41
N ARG A 119 13.02 2.23 11.11
CA ARG A 119 13.48 0.94 11.66
C ARG A 119 14.91 0.58 11.22
N TYR A 120 15.23 0.80 9.95
CA TYR A 120 16.61 0.63 9.47
C TYR A 120 17.60 1.57 10.19
N GLN A 121 17.24 2.84 10.39
CA GLN A 121 18.06 3.78 11.18
C GLN A 121 18.23 3.34 12.63
N LEU A 122 17.20 2.75 13.25
CA LEU A 122 17.29 2.18 14.59
C LEU A 122 18.31 1.04 14.65
N GLY A 123 18.25 0.11 13.69
CA GLY A 123 19.26 -0.93 13.54
C GLY A 123 20.66 -0.35 13.46
N LYS A 124 20.86 0.63 12.57
CA LYS A 124 22.15 1.31 12.35
C LYS A 124 22.69 1.96 13.62
N ALA A 125 21.85 2.72 14.33
CA ALA A 125 22.21 3.38 15.57
C ALA A 125 22.57 2.36 16.67
N ALA A 126 21.77 1.30 16.82
CA ALA A 126 22.01 0.25 17.80
C ALA A 126 23.31 -0.51 17.53
N GLY A 127 23.58 -0.91 16.27
CA GLY A 127 24.82 -1.58 15.90
C GLY A 127 26.05 -0.70 16.14
N SER A 128 25.93 0.60 15.86
CA SER A 128 26.98 1.59 16.16
C SER A 128 27.27 1.67 17.67
N LEU A 129 26.24 1.66 18.52
CA LEU A 129 26.38 1.63 19.98
C LEU A 129 27.05 0.34 20.46
N THR A 130 26.59 -0.83 19.98
CA THR A 130 27.20 -2.12 20.36
C THR A 130 28.69 -2.14 20.00
N MET A 131 29.06 -1.68 18.80
CA MET A 131 30.46 -1.60 18.37
C MET A 131 31.26 -0.61 19.24
N ALA A 132 30.68 0.52 19.62
CA ALA A 132 31.34 1.51 20.49
C ALA A 132 31.63 1.00 21.92
N LEU A 133 30.87 -0.01 22.38
CA LEU A 133 31.08 -0.70 23.66
C LEU A 133 32.04 -1.89 23.59
N HIS A 134 32.41 -2.34 22.39
CA HIS A 134 33.16 -3.58 22.19
C HIS A 134 34.55 -3.59 22.85
N ASP A 135 35.19 -2.42 22.98
CA ASP A 135 36.49 -2.27 23.64
C ASP A 135 36.40 -1.77 25.09
N PHE A 136 35.19 -1.67 25.65
CA PHE A 136 34.98 -1.26 27.03
C PHE A 136 35.00 -2.47 27.98
N ASN A 137 35.59 -2.30 29.16
CA ASN A 137 35.59 -3.31 30.21
C ASN A 137 35.43 -2.67 31.59
N HIS A 138 34.64 -3.28 32.47
CA HIS A 138 34.41 -2.81 33.83
C HIS A 138 33.86 -3.94 34.70
N SER A 139 34.31 -4.06 35.95
CA SER A 139 33.90 -5.13 36.87
C SER A 139 32.38 -5.15 37.13
N GLY A 140 31.77 -3.98 37.34
CA GLY A 140 30.32 -3.82 37.48
C GLY A 140 29.46 -4.29 36.29
N ALA A 141 30.05 -4.62 35.14
CA ALA A 141 29.33 -5.21 34.02
C ALA A 141 28.99 -6.70 34.23
N HIS A 142 29.64 -7.39 35.18
CA HIS A 142 29.47 -8.83 35.42
C HIS A 142 28.34 -9.17 36.41
N LYS A 143 27.35 -8.30 36.53
CA LYS A 143 26.17 -8.49 37.39
C LYS A 143 25.16 -9.45 36.78
N LYS A 144 24.35 -10.08 37.64
CA LYS A 144 23.26 -10.96 37.22
C LYS A 144 21.95 -10.17 37.14
N LEU A 145 21.40 -10.06 35.93
CA LEU A 145 20.11 -9.42 35.68
C LEU A 145 19.10 -10.44 35.16
N ASP A 146 17.86 -10.38 35.65
CA ASP A 146 16.76 -11.22 35.15
C ASP A 146 16.38 -10.88 33.69
N TRP A 147 16.67 -9.64 33.27
CA TRP A 147 16.44 -9.12 31.91
C TRP A 147 17.51 -9.51 30.89
N ASP A 148 18.69 -9.95 31.35
CA ASP A 148 19.73 -10.51 30.48
C ASP A 148 19.27 -11.87 29.96
N LEU A 149 19.23 -12.02 28.63
CA LEU A 149 18.82 -13.25 27.96
C LEU A 149 19.67 -14.45 28.38
N ALA A 150 20.94 -14.25 28.75
CA ALA A 150 21.75 -15.35 29.26
C ALA A 150 21.17 -15.94 30.56
N ASN A 151 20.39 -15.19 31.34
CA ASN A 151 19.77 -15.61 32.60
C ASN A 151 18.29 -16.03 32.46
N ALA A 152 17.70 -16.00 31.25
CA ALA A 152 16.27 -16.21 31.03
C ALA A 152 15.71 -17.59 31.42
N ALA A 153 16.55 -18.52 31.90
CA ALA A 153 16.14 -19.83 32.38
C ALA A 153 15.18 -19.79 33.59
N TRP A 154 15.17 -18.69 34.37
CA TRP A 154 14.23 -18.50 35.47
C TRP A 154 12.76 -18.53 35.00
N THR A 155 12.49 -18.13 33.75
CA THR A 155 11.14 -18.14 33.16
C THR A 155 10.54 -19.55 33.07
N ILE A 156 11.38 -20.59 32.95
CA ILE A 156 10.96 -21.99 32.83
C ILE A 156 10.20 -22.43 34.09
N GLY A 157 10.65 -21.98 35.27
CA GLY A 157 10.01 -22.28 36.55
C GLY A 157 8.64 -21.61 36.74
N ASN A 158 8.22 -20.75 35.81
CA ASN A 158 6.99 -19.96 35.88
C ASN A 158 6.03 -20.28 34.72
N LEU A 159 6.20 -21.43 34.05
CA LEU A 159 5.33 -21.85 32.95
C LEU A 159 3.87 -22.10 33.39
N ASP A 160 3.67 -22.39 34.68
CA ASP A 160 2.36 -22.55 35.32
C ASP A 160 1.54 -21.25 35.37
N LYS A 161 2.18 -20.07 35.19
CA LYS A 161 1.50 -18.77 35.08
C LYS A 161 0.70 -18.61 33.78
N PHE A 162 0.87 -19.50 32.81
CA PHE A 162 0.18 -19.46 31.53
C PHE A 162 -0.69 -20.71 31.30
N SER A 163 -1.74 -20.55 30.50
CA SER A 163 -2.65 -21.64 30.11
C SER A 163 -2.96 -21.60 28.61
N GLY A 164 -3.46 -22.72 28.08
CA GLY A 164 -3.86 -22.86 26.67
C GLY A 164 -2.76 -22.48 25.68
N ARG A 165 -3.15 -21.74 24.63
CA ARG A 165 -2.27 -21.26 23.55
C ARG A 165 -1.06 -20.46 24.06
N LYS A 166 -1.25 -19.64 25.09
CA LYS A 166 -0.16 -18.84 25.69
C LYS A 166 0.93 -19.72 26.30
N LYS A 167 0.52 -20.80 27.00
CA LYS A 167 1.46 -21.77 27.58
C LYS A 167 2.24 -22.53 26.50
N GLU A 168 1.55 -22.94 25.43
CA GLU A 168 2.16 -23.62 24.28
C GLU A 168 3.29 -22.78 23.65
N ILE A 169 3.00 -21.50 23.38
CA ILE A 169 3.97 -20.59 22.75
C ILE A 169 5.17 -20.33 23.68
N VAL A 170 4.94 -20.07 24.97
CA VAL A 170 6.01 -19.86 25.94
C VAL A 170 6.88 -21.11 26.07
N ALA A 171 6.25 -22.29 26.20
CA ALA A 171 6.97 -23.55 26.31
C ALA A 171 7.84 -23.84 25.08
N TYR A 172 7.35 -23.51 23.87
CA TYR A 172 8.11 -23.68 22.63
C TYR A 172 9.46 -22.93 22.67
N PHE A 173 9.44 -21.62 22.97
CA PHE A 173 10.67 -20.82 23.02
C PHE A 173 11.60 -21.25 24.16
N GLN A 174 11.03 -21.57 25.33
CA GLN A 174 11.80 -22.09 26.47
C GLN A 174 12.52 -23.41 26.12
N GLN A 175 11.83 -24.34 25.46
CA GLN A 175 12.40 -25.63 25.06
C GLN A 175 13.49 -25.44 23.99
N LYS A 176 13.24 -24.62 22.98
CA LYS A 176 14.21 -24.31 21.92
C LYS A 176 15.47 -23.64 22.47
N PHE A 177 15.31 -22.70 23.39
CA PHE A 177 16.42 -22.05 24.07
C PHE A 177 17.26 -23.04 24.88
N LYS A 178 16.63 -24.02 25.53
CA LYS A 178 17.33 -25.11 26.23
C LYS A 178 18.13 -25.98 25.25
N THR A 179 17.58 -26.29 24.08
CA THR A 179 18.23 -27.17 23.08
C THR A 179 19.52 -26.56 22.51
N PHE A 180 19.53 -25.26 22.20
CA PHE A 180 20.72 -24.60 21.62
C PHE A 180 21.61 -23.89 22.65
N ARG A 181 21.42 -24.17 23.95
CA ARG A 181 22.19 -23.51 25.03
C ARG A 181 23.70 -23.71 24.90
N ASN A 182 24.14 -24.88 24.42
CA ASN A 182 25.55 -25.18 24.22
C ASN A 182 26.16 -24.30 23.11
N THR A 183 25.55 -24.25 21.93
CA THR A 183 26.03 -23.41 20.82
C THR A 183 25.87 -21.91 21.12
N TYR A 184 24.85 -21.52 21.89
CA TYR A 184 24.71 -20.15 22.37
C TYR A 184 25.86 -19.72 23.30
N SER A 185 26.38 -20.64 24.12
CA SER A 185 27.47 -20.33 25.05
C SER A 185 28.81 -20.02 24.37
N GLU A 186 28.97 -20.46 23.13
CA GLU A 186 30.14 -20.25 22.27
C GLU A 186 30.11 -18.90 21.52
N LEU A 187 28.97 -18.19 21.53
CA LEU A 187 28.83 -16.91 20.84
C LEU A 187 29.72 -15.81 21.48
N PRO A 188 30.16 -14.82 20.68
CA PRO A 188 30.92 -13.67 21.18
C PRO A 188 30.22 -12.95 22.34
N LYS A 189 31.02 -12.43 23.27
CA LYS A 189 30.54 -11.64 24.41
C LYS A 189 31.17 -10.26 24.42
N SER A 190 30.39 -9.27 24.81
CA SER A 190 30.84 -7.90 25.05
C SER A 190 29.94 -7.24 26.10
N ILE A 191 30.33 -6.06 26.56
CA ILE A 191 29.39 -5.18 27.25
C ILE A 191 28.39 -4.67 26.21
N ILE A 192 27.09 -4.78 26.51
CA ILE A 192 26.00 -4.31 25.66
C ILE A 192 25.04 -3.41 26.46
N HIS A 193 24.15 -2.68 25.78
CA HIS A 193 23.15 -1.85 26.46
C HIS A 193 22.06 -2.71 27.13
N ASN A 194 21.62 -3.80 26.49
CA ASN A 194 20.68 -4.80 27.04
C ASN A 194 19.27 -4.28 27.38
N ASP A 195 18.95 -3.01 27.08
CA ASP A 195 17.64 -2.42 27.38
C ASP A 195 17.23 -1.29 26.43
N LEU A 196 17.55 -1.43 25.14
CA LEU A 196 17.01 -0.58 24.08
C LEU A 196 15.55 -0.92 23.79
N ASN A 197 14.68 -0.67 24.77
CA ASN A 197 13.24 -0.81 24.66
C ASN A 197 12.57 0.45 24.09
N ASP A 198 11.27 0.37 23.83
CA ASP A 198 10.46 1.43 23.22
C ASP A 198 10.36 2.74 24.04
N TYR A 199 10.77 2.73 25.31
CA TYR A 199 10.85 3.92 26.18
C TYR A 199 12.28 4.46 26.34
N ASN A 200 13.28 3.75 25.85
CA ASN A 200 14.70 4.15 25.92
C ASN A 200 15.29 4.59 24.57
N ILE A 201 14.48 4.51 23.50
CA ILE A 201 14.82 4.97 22.15
C ILE A 201 14.17 6.33 21.90
N LEU A 202 14.98 7.32 21.56
CA LEU A 202 14.55 8.69 21.25
C LEU A 202 14.52 8.94 19.74
N VAL A 203 13.44 9.57 19.30
CA VAL A 203 13.16 9.95 17.92
C VAL A 203 12.99 11.47 17.83
N SER A 204 13.44 12.08 16.74
CA SER A 204 13.34 13.52 16.54
C SER A 204 11.91 14.06 16.60
N GLU A 205 11.78 15.35 16.90
CA GLU A 205 10.53 16.09 16.86
C GLU A 205 9.99 16.32 15.43
N ASP A 206 10.81 16.12 14.39
CA ASP A 206 10.34 16.10 13.00
C ASP A 206 9.32 14.96 12.80
N LEU A 207 8.07 15.33 12.54
CA LEU A 207 6.96 14.40 12.33
C LEU A 207 6.90 13.86 10.90
N LYS A 208 7.45 14.59 9.92
CA LYS A 208 7.42 14.23 8.50
C LYS A 208 8.55 13.27 8.15
N ASN A 209 9.75 13.58 8.64
CA ASN A 209 10.96 12.78 8.42
C ASN A 209 11.63 12.43 9.75
N PRO A 210 10.98 11.62 10.61
CA PRO A 210 11.54 11.25 11.91
C PRO A 210 12.86 10.49 11.73
N ARG A 211 13.81 10.74 12.63
CA ARG A 211 15.08 10.01 12.73
C ARG A 211 15.39 9.62 14.16
N ILE A 212 16.16 8.55 14.34
CA ILE A 212 16.69 8.16 15.65
C ILE A 212 17.69 9.22 16.11
N CYS A 213 17.48 9.79 17.29
CA CYS A 213 18.29 10.90 17.80
C CYS A 213 19.03 10.59 19.10
N GLY A 214 18.62 9.57 19.85
CA GLY A 214 19.31 9.23 21.09
C GLY A 214 18.90 7.90 21.72
N PHE A 215 19.76 7.44 22.63
CA PHE A 215 19.48 6.31 23.53
C PHE A 215 19.71 6.75 24.97
N ILE A 216 18.86 6.26 25.87
CA ILE A 216 18.91 6.60 27.29
C ILE A 216 18.84 5.34 28.16
N ASP A 217 19.16 5.53 29.44
CA ASP A 217 19.13 4.51 30.49
C ASP A 217 20.07 3.31 30.32
N PHE A 218 21.35 3.54 30.65
CA PHE A 218 22.40 2.51 30.66
C PHE A 218 22.42 1.67 31.94
N GLY A 219 21.34 1.69 32.73
CA GLY A 219 21.25 1.00 34.03
C GLY A 219 21.39 -0.51 33.92
N ASP A 220 20.86 -1.09 32.84
CA ASP A 220 20.80 -2.53 32.60
C ASP A 220 21.91 -3.05 31.68
N ALA A 221 22.91 -2.20 31.38
CA ALA A 221 24.10 -2.62 30.64
C ALA A 221 24.81 -3.78 31.38
N VAL A 222 25.31 -4.75 30.62
CA VAL A 222 25.84 -6.01 31.16
C VAL A 222 26.81 -6.66 30.18
N PHE A 223 27.77 -7.43 30.70
CA PHE A 223 28.65 -8.28 29.90
C PHE A 223 27.98 -9.64 29.61
N THR A 224 27.49 -9.84 28.39
CA THR A 224 26.75 -11.04 27.96
C THR A 224 27.01 -11.34 26.48
N GLN A 225 26.32 -12.30 25.88
CA GLN A 225 26.40 -12.55 24.45
C GLN A 225 26.02 -11.30 23.64
N THR A 226 26.89 -10.85 22.73
CA THR A 226 26.74 -9.58 22.02
C THR A 226 25.42 -9.51 21.22
N ILE A 227 25.04 -10.62 20.57
CA ILE A 227 23.78 -10.76 19.83
C ILE A 227 22.51 -10.46 20.64
N ASN A 228 22.58 -10.53 21.97
CA ASN A 228 21.44 -10.23 22.83
C ASN A 228 20.97 -8.78 22.67
N ASP A 229 21.88 -7.84 22.37
CA ASP A 229 21.52 -6.42 22.20
C ASP A 229 20.56 -6.24 21.02
N LEU A 230 20.87 -6.86 19.87
CA LEU A 230 19.99 -6.86 18.70
C LEU A 230 18.67 -7.58 18.98
N ALA A 231 18.69 -8.71 19.70
CA ALA A 231 17.47 -9.42 20.07
C ALA A 231 16.53 -8.55 20.94
N VAL A 232 17.10 -7.76 21.84
CA VAL A 232 16.36 -6.77 22.64
C VAL A 232 15.78 -5.69 21.74
N VAL A 233 16.57 -5.04 20.90
CA VAL A 233 16.09 -4.00 19.96
C VAL A 233 14.94 -4.51 19.10
N LEU A 234 15.08 -5.70 18.53
CA LEU A 234 14.06 -6.31 17.68
C LEU A 234 12.75 -6.54 18.42
N ALA A 235 12.79 -7.00 19.68
CA ALA A 235 11.59 -7.30 20.45
C ALA A 235 10.64 -6.09 20.59
N TYR A 236 11.16 -4.85 20.54
CA TYR A 236 10.38 -3.62 20.63
C TYR A 236 10.22 -2.89 19.29
N ALA A 237 11.20 -2.99 18.38
CA ALA A 237 11.17 -2.33 17.08
C ALA A 237 10.07 -2.89 16.14
N ILE A 238 9.65 -4.14 16.37
CA ILE A 238 8.71 -4.86 15.50
C ILE A 238 7.32 -5.07 16.12
N MET A 239 7.06 -4.46 17.29
CA MET A 239 5.73 -4.49 17.93
C MET A 239 4.69 -3.73 17.11
N ASP A 240 3.42 -4.12 17.26
CA ASP A 240 2.25 -3.49 16.60
C ASP A 240 2.29 -3.47 15.07
N LEU A 241 3.09 -4.34 14.45
CA LEU A 241 3.21 -4.47 13.00
C LEU A 241 2.54 -5.74 12.48
N PRO A 242 1.85 -5.70 11.32
CA PRO A 242 1.28 -6.89 10.68
C PRO A 242 2.33 -7.94 10.32
N ASP A 243 3.47 -7.53 9.75
CA ASP A 243 4.58 -8.40 9.34
C ASP A 243 5.84 -8.11 10.16
N PRO A 244 6.02 -8.79 11.31
CA PRO A 244 7.17 -8.55 12.18
C PRO A 244 8.50 -9.05 11.60
N LEU A 245 8.48 -10.05 10.69
CA LEU A 245 9.72 -10.57 10.11
C LEU A 245 10.31 -9.56 9.13
N LEU A 246 9.49 -8.99 8.25
CA LEU A 246 9.94 -7.94 7.33
C LEU A 246 10.49 -6.73 8.10
N ALA A 247 9.79 -6.32 9.17
CA ALA A 247 10.24 -5.25 10.06
C ALA A 247 11.59 -5.59 10.74
N ALA A 248 11.78 -6.84 11.15
CA ALA A 248 13.03 -7.30 11.75
C ALA A 248 14.19 -7.24 10.75
N MET A 249 13.96 -7.63 9.49
CA MET A 249 14.98 -7.57 8.44
C MET A 249 15.51 -6.15 8.23
N GLU A 250 14.64 -5.13 8.29
CA GLU A 250 15.06 -3.73 8.15
C GLU A 250 16.01 -3.29 9.27
N VAL A 251 15.72 -3.68 10.53
CA VAL A 251 16.58 -3.42 11.69
C VAL A 251 17.89 -4.22 11.61
N VAL A 252 17.81 -5.53 11.30
CA VAL A 252 18.99 -6.41 11.16
C VAL A 252 19.94 -5.86 10.11
N LYS A 253 19.42 -5.44 8.95
CA LYS A 253 20.20 -4.83 7.88
C LYS A 253 20.98 -3.61 8.36
N GLY A 254 20.32 -2.69 9.07
CA GLY A 254 20.97 -1.50 9.60
C GLY A 254 22.02 -1.84 10.67
N TYR A 255 21.71 -2.78 11.56
CA TYR A 255 22.63 -3.21 12.63
C TYR A 255 23.92 -3.82 12.07
N ASN A 256 23.78 -4.65 11.03
CA ASN A 256 24.88 -5.34 10.36
C ASN A 256 25.90 -4.39 9.70
N GLU A 257 25.53 -3.13 9.42
CA GLU A 257 26.47 -2.15 8.84
C GLU A 257 27.59 -1.74 9.78
N HIS A 258 27.35 -1.83 11.10
CA HIS A 258 28.33 -1.45 12.12
C HIS A 258 28.86 -2.63 12.91
N TYR A 259 28.03 -3.65 13.15
CA TYR A 259 28.44 -4.90 13.78
C TYR A 259 28.17 -6.06 12.83
N GLU A 260 29.22 -6.58 12.20
CA GLU A 260 29.12 -7.68 11.23
C GLU A 260 28.67 -8.97 11.93
N LEU A 261 27.42 -9.37 11.68
CA LEU A 261 26.80 -10.52 12.33
C LEU A 261 27.31 -11.83 11.72
N SER A 262 27.79 -12.74 12.58
CA SER A 262 28.20 -14.06 12.14
C SER A 262 27.00 -14.98 11.83
N GLU A 263 27.20 -15.98 10.97
CA GLU A 263 26.14 -16.97 10.68
C GLU A 263 25.66 -17.72 11.93
N SER A 264 26.57 -17.94 12.89
CA SER A 264 26.27 -18.54 14.20
C SER A 264 25.32 -17.67 15.03
N GLU A 265 25.52 -16.35 15.05
CA GLU A 265 24.63 -15.42 15.76
C GLU A 265 23.26 -15.34 15.12
N LEU A 266 23.21 -15.22 13.78
CA LEU A 266 21.95 -15.16 13.02
C LEU A 266 21.05 -16.38 13.28
N LYS A 267 21.66 -17.56 13.46
CA LYS A 267 20.93 -18.80 13.75
C LYS A 267 20.22 -18.79 15.11
N HIS A 268 20.70 -18.01 16.07
CA HIS A 268 20.10 -17.91 17.41
C HIS A 268 19.09 -16.76 17.53
N LEU A 269 19.14 -15.78 16.62
CA LEU A 269 18.39 -14.53 16.74
C LEU A 269 16.87 -14.72 16.87
N TYR A 270 16.27 -15.60 16.06
CA TYR A 270 14.81 -15.87 16.11
C TYR A 270 14.36 -16.33 17.52
N ILE A 271 15.12 -17.23 18.14
CA ILE A 271 14.83 -17.76 19.47
C ILE A 271 15.11 -16.71 20.55
N LEU A 272 16.17 -15.91 20.40
CA LEU A 272 16.52 -14.87 21.38
C LEU A 272 15.47 -13.75 21.43
N VAL A 273 14.93 -13.33 20.28
CA VAL A 273 13.79 -12.39 20.22
C VAL A 273 12.56 -12.97 20.93
N GLY A 274 12.22 -14.23 20.63
CA GLY A 274 11.12 -14.94 21.30
C GLY A 274 11.34 -15.04 22.82
N MET A 275 12.57 -15.34 23.26
CA MET A 275 12.91 -15.40 24.68
C MET A 275 12.84 -14.03 25.36
N ARG A 276 13.20 -12.92 24.68
CA ARG A 276 13.04 -11.57 25.25
C ARG A 276 11.57 -11.27 25.51
N LEU A 277 10.70 -11.63 24.57
CA LEU A 277 9.25 -11.49 24.72
C LEU A 277 8.70 -12.39 25.84
N VAL A 278 9.18 -13.64 25.95
CA VAL A 278 8.85 -14.56 27.06
C VAL A 278 9.24 -13.94 28.41
N THR A 279 10.43 -13.36 28.51
CA THR A 279 10.87 -12.65 29.72
C THR A 279 9.93 -11.50 30.05
N THR A 280 9.53 -10.68 29.06
CA THR A 280 8.58 -9.57 29.24
C THR A 280 7.23 -10.05 29.77
N VAL A 281 6.59 -11.04 29.14
CA VAL A 281 5.26 -11.50 29.56
C VAL A 281 5.29 -12.27 30.89
N THR A 282 6.37 -12.97 31.20
CA THR A 282 6.55 -13.66 32.50
C THR A 282 6.76 -12.65 33.62
N SER A 283 7.59 -11.62 33.39
CA SER A 283 7.80 -10.52 34.33
C SER A 283 6.50 -9.77 34.62
N ALA A 284 5.70 -9.48 33.58
CA ALA A 284 4.39 -8.85 33.71
C ALA A 284 3.42 -9.71 34.55
N ALA A 285 3.34 -11.02 34.28
CA ALA A 285 2.48 -11.94 35.02
C ALA A 285 2.81 -11.98 36.52
N LEU A 286 4.10 -12.07 36.87
CA LEU A 286 4.55 -12.07 38.27
C LEU A 286 4.30 -10.73 38.97
N LYS A 287 4.51 -9.62 38.27
CA LYS A 287 4.29 -8.28 38.85
C LYS A 287 2.82 -7.98 39.07
N LYS A 288 1.94 -8.45 38.19
CA LYS A 288 0.48 -8.30 38.37
C LYS A 288 -0.04 -8.99 39.64
N GLU A 289 0.57 -10.11 40.04
CA GLU A 289 0.26 -10.77 41.32
C GLU A 289 0.76 -9.95 42.53
N LYS A 290 1.91 -9.29 42.40
CA LYS A 290 2.55 -8.54 43.48
C LYS A 290 2.04 -7.10 43.64
N PHE A 291 1.63 -6.46 42.55
CA PHE A 291 1.22 -5.06 42.47
C PHE A 291 0.00 -4.91 41.53
N PRO A 292 -1.19 -5.36 41.95
CA PRO A 292 -2.37 -5.45 41.08
C PRO A 292 -2.86 -4.10 40.53
N ASP A 293 -2.60 -3.01 41.25
CA ASP A 293 -3.08 -1.66 40.91
C ASP A 293 -2.06 -0.82 40.12
N ASP A 294 -0.84 -1.34 39.88
CA ASP A 294 0.21 -0.61 39.17
C ASP A 294 0.24 -0.98 37.68
N THR A 295 -0.28 -0.06 36.86
CA THR A 295 -0.40 -0.23 35.40
C THR A 295 0.93 -0.05 34.66
N TYR A 296 1.96 0.53 35.30
CA TYR A 296 3.27 0.73 34.68
C TYR A 296 3.94 -0.60 34.32
N PHE A 297 3.75 -1.63 35.14
CA PHE A 297 4.42 -2.92 34.97
C PHE A 297 3.88 -3.80 33.82
N VAL A 298 2.75 -3.41 33.23
CA VAL A 298 2.07 -4.19 32.19
C VAL A 298 1.97 -3.45 30.86
N ILE A 299 2.63 -2.30 30.72
CA ILE A 299 2.50 -1.40 29.56
C ILE A 299 2.88 -2.08 28.24
N SER A 300 3.93 -2.91 28.24
CA SER A 300 4.38 -3.67 27.08
C SER A 300 3.78 -5.08 26.99
N GLU A 301 2.94 -5.51 27.96
CA GLU A 301 2.43 -6.89 28.01
C GLU A 301 1.57 -7.22 26.78
N LYS A 302 0.62 -6.34 26.44
CA LYS A 302 -0.32 -6.56 25.34
C LYS A 302 0.41 -6.57 23.97
N PRO A 303 1.23 -5.56 23.61
CA PRO A 303 2.02 -5.60 22.38
C PRO A 303 2.96 -6.82 22.32
N ALA A 304 3.59 -7.19 23.44
CA ALA A 304 4.47 -8.35 23.50
C ALA A 304 3.73 -9.67 23.22
N TRP A 305 2.51 -9.86 23.76
CA TRP A 305 1.70 -11.04 23.44
C TRP A 305 1.30 -11.08 21.96
N GLN A 306 0.85 -9.95 21.41
CA GLN A 306 0.47 -9.87 20.00
C GLN A 306 1.64 -10.19 19.08
N LEU A 307 2.84 -9.68 19.39
CA LEU A 307 4.05 -10.00 18.66
C LEU A 307 4.45 -11.46 18.85
N LEU A 308 4.44 -11.99 20.08
CA LEU A 308 4.86 -13.36 20.36
C LEU A 308 3.97 -14.39 19.63
N GLU A 309 2.66 -14.13 19.52
CA GLU A 309 1.72 -14.95 18.74
C GLU A 309 2.05 -14.96 17.24
N LYS A 310 2.34 -13.79 16.65
CA LYS A 310 2.76 -13.68 15.24
C LYS A 310 4.14 -14.29 15.00
N TRP A 311 5.09 -14.03 15.89
CA TRP A 311 6.46 -14.52 15.81
C TRP A 311 6.52 -16.04 15.89
N TYR A 312 5.67 -16.65 16.71
CA TYR A 312 5.50 -18.10 16.78
C TYR A 312 4.99 -18.73 15.47
N GLN A 313 4.22 -18.00 14.66
CA GLN A 313 3.77 -18.48 13.34
C GLN A 313 4.87 -18.43 12.27
N VAL A 314 5.92 -17.64 12.48
CA VAL A 314 7.07 -17.57 11.57
C VAL A 314 7.92 -18.83 11.73
N ASN A 315 8.22 -19.51 10.63
CA ASN A 315 9.13 -20.65 10.65
C ASN A 315 10.56 -20.21 11.00
N GLU A 316 11.20 -20.94 11.93
CA GLU A 316 12.56 -20.65 12.42
C GLU A 316 13.62 -20.59 11.30
N ASN A 317 13.61 -21.56 10.38
CA ASN A 317 14.56 -21.57 9.27
C ASN A 317 14.27 -20.43 8.27
N PHE A 318 12.99 -20.15 8.01
CA PHE A 318 12.62 -19.03 7.15
C PHE A 318 13.10 -17.69 7.74
N ALA A 319 12.94 -17.48 9.05
CA ALA A 319 13.48 -16.30 9.74
C ALA A 319 15.01 -16.23 9.63
N TYR A 320 15.71 -17.36 9.83
CA TYR A 320 17.16 -17.43 9.67
C TYR A 320 17.61 -17.04 8.25
N TYR A 321 16.94 -17.56 7.21
CA TYR A 321 17.23 -17.22 5.81
C TYR A 321 16.95 -15.75 5.50
N ALA A 322 15.89 -15.19 6.08
CA ALA A 322 15.58 -13.77 5.99
C ALA A 322 16.66 -12.89 6.63
N PHE A 323 17.17 -13.26 7.81
CA PHE A 323 18.25 -12.52 8.46
C PHE A 323 19.57 -12.60 7.69
N ARG A 324 19.90 -13.77 7.12
CA ARG A 324 21.06 -13.91 6.22
C ARG A 324 20.96 -12.95 5.03
N GLN A 325 19.79 -12.90 4.39
CA GLN A 325 19.52 -11.98 3.28
C GLN A 325 19.67 -10.52 3.69
N ALA A 326 19.16 -10.15 4.87
CA ALA A 326 19.30 -8.79 5.41
C ALA A 326 20.77 -8.39 5.63
N CYS A 327 21.64 -9.35 5.98
CA CYS A 327 23.10 -9.17 6.11
C CYS A 327 23.87 -9.25 4.78
N GLY A 328 23.19 -9.38 3.64
CA GLY A 328 23.83 -9.50 2.31
C GLY A 328 24.39 -10.89 2.00
N LEU A 329 24.12 -11.89 2.84
CA LEU A 329 24.46 -13.30 2.58
C LEU A 329 23.41 -13.95 1.69
N THR A 330 23.80 -15.03 1.00
CA THR A 330 22.83 -15.92 0.35
C THR A 330 21.85 -16.47 1.39
N ALA A 331 20.55 -16.27 1.16
CA ALA A 331 19.48 -16.59 2.10
C ALA A 331 19.52 -18.07 2.54
N HIS A 332 19.39 -19.03 1.62
CA HIS A 332 19.62 -20.44 1.91
C HIS A 332 21.11 -20.79 1.80
N PRO A 333 21.76 -21.32 2.85
CA PRO A 333 23.21 -21.54 2.87
C PRO A 333 23.72 -22.56 1.83
N GLN A 334 22.86 -23.46 1.35
CA GLN A 334 23.22 -24.47 0.33
C GLN A 334 22.86 -24.07 -1.11
N GLN A 335 22.33 -22.87 -1.36
CA GLN A 335 21.86 -22.48 -2.71
C GLN A 335 22.98 -22.56 -3.75
N GLU A 336 24.15 -21.98 -3.48
CA GLU A 336 25.27 -21.97 -4.44
C GLU A 336 25.85 -23.37 -4.64
N ALA A 337 25.96 -24.17 -3.57
CA ALA A 337 26.38 -25.57 -3.65
C ALA A 337 25.43 -26.39 -4.52
N PHE A 338 24.12 -26.20 -4.36
CA PHE A 338 23.10 -26.85 -5.17
C PHE A 338 23.18 -26.40 -6.64
N LYS A 339 23.27 -25.09 -6.90
CA LYS A 339 23.36 -24.53 -8.25
C LYS A 339 24.56 -25.10 -9.03
N ASN A 340 25.71 -25.23 -8.37
CA ASN A 340 26.90 -25.83 -8.97
C ASN A 340 26.72 -27.33 -9.22
N TRP A 341 26.10 -28.06 -8.30
CA TRP A 341 25.75 -29.46 -8.51
C TRP A 341 24.77 -29.64 -9.68
N ALA A 342 23.69 -28.86 -9.72
CA ALA A 342 22.63 -28.95 -10.72
C ALA A 342 23.17 -28.73 -12.15
N LYS A 343 24.02 -27.72 -12.34
CA LYS A 343 24.70 -27.46 -13.64
C LYS A 343 25.46 -28.67 -14.19
N ASN A 344 26.03 -29.50 -13.31
CA ASN A 344 26.82 -30.67 -13.69
C ASN A 344 25.98 -31.96 -13.79
N ASN A 345 24.73 -31.94 -13.34
CA ASN A 345 23.85 -33.11 -13.27
C ASN A 345 22.54 -32.87 -14.03
N ARG A 346 22.62 -32.19 -15.18
CA ARG A 346 21.44 -31.86 -15.99
C ARG A 346 20.80 -33.08 -16.66
N VAL A 347 19.47 -33.12 -16.68
CA VAL A 347 18.64 -34.17 -17.28
C VAL A 347 17.83 -33.61 -18.46
N SER A 348 17.43 -34.47 -19.39
CA SER A 348 16.58 -34.03 -20.50
C SER A 348 15.12 -34.03 -20.07
N LEU A 349 14.32 -33.12 -20.62
CA LEU A 349 12.86 -33.20 -20.52
C LEU A 349 12.30 -34.54 -21.02
N LYS A 350 12.98 -35.23 -21.96
CA LYS A 350 12.61 -36.60 -22.38
C LYS A 350 12.73 -37.64 -21.26
N THR A 351 13.54 -37.38 -20.24
CA THR A 351 13.59 -38.24 -19.05
C THR A 351 12.29 -38.12 -18.26
N MET A 352 11.72 -36.91 -18.14
CA MET A 352 10.50 -36.66 -17.39
C MET A 352 9.23 -37.00 -18.21
N PHE A 353 9.27 -36.74 -19.51
CA PHE A 353 8.18 -36.94 -20.46
C PHE A 353 8.58 -37.79 -21.68
N PRO A 354 8.93 -39.07 -21.50
CA PRO A 354 9.44 -39.93 -22.59
C PRO A 354 8.42 -40.20 -23.70
N THR A 355 7.13 -39.98 -23.44
CA THR A 355 6.05 -40.16 -24.42
C THR A 355 5.82 -38.95 -25.33
N LEU A 356 6.41 -37.79 -25.02
CA LEU A 356 6.27 -36.60 -25.85
C LEU A 356 7.23 -36.67 -27.05
N SER A 357 6.74 -36.28 -28.21
CA SER A 357 7.50 -36.37 -29.48
C SER A 357 8.59 -35.28 -29.63
N THR A 358 8.73 -34.38 -28.65
CA THR A 358 9.59 -33.20 -28.71
C THR A 358 10.09 -32.83 -27.31
N ASP A 359 11.29 -32.25 -27.27
CA ASP A 359 11.92 -31.60 -26.13
C ASP A 359 12.05 -30.08 -26.33
N LYS A 360 11.60 -29.56 -27.47
CA LYS A 360 11.61 -28.12 -27.73
C LYS A 360 10.58 -27.42 -26.86
N VAL A 361 10.98 -26.31 -26.25
CA VAL A 361 10.13 -25.50 -25.38
C VAL A 361 9.74 -24.20 -26.07
N VAL A 362 8.53 -23.71 -25.77
CA VAL A 362 8.13 -22.32 -26.05
C VAL A 362 7.55 -21.71 -24.79
N ASN A 363 7.90 -20.45 -24.52
CA ASN A 363 7.40 -19.74 -23.36
C ASN A 363 5.97 -19.23 -23.56
N LEU A 364 5.13 -19.48 -22.57
CA LEU A 364 3.77 -18.99 -22.45
C LEU A 364 3.75 -17.82 -21.48
N ASP A 365 3.17 -16.69 -21.89
CA ASP A 365 3.03 -15.53 -21.01
C ASP A 365 1.80 -15.64 -20.12
N MET A 366 2.03 -15.96 -18.84
CA MET A 366 0.98 -16.03 -17.81
C MET A 366 1.12 -14.89 -16.79
N SER A 367 1.96 -13.90 -17.10
CA SER A 367 2.19 -12.73 -16.26
C SER A 367 0.91 -11.89 -16.09
N VAL A 368 0.89 -11.02 -15.08
CA VAL A 368 -0.24 -10.10 -14.83
C VAL A 368 -0.60 -9.30 -16.09
N GLY A 369 0.39 -8.83 -16.85
CA GLY A 369 0.18 -8.03 -18.07
C GLY A 369 -0.20 -8.84 -19.32
N SER A 370 -0.31 -10.17 -19.24
CA SER A 370 -0.53 -11.02 -20.41
C SER A 370 -1.85 -10.71 -21.12
N THR A 371 -1.74 -10.41 -22.41
CA THR A 371 -2.90 -10.22 -23.32
C THR A 371 -3.53 -11.55 -23.72
N LEU A 372 -2.79 -12.65 -23.63
CA LEU A 372 -3.30 -14.00 -23.89
C LEU A 372 -4.41 -14.37 -22.90
N LEU A 373 -4.23 -14.04 -21.62
CA LEU A 373 -5.18 -14.38 -20.56
C LEU A 373 -6.54 -13.72 -20.75
N GLY A 374 -6.62 -12.55 -21.39
CA GLY A 374 -7.86 -11.80 -21.52
C GLY A 374 -8.34 -11.23 -20.19
N ASN A 375 -9.65 -11.26 -19.92
CA ASN A 375 -10.25 -10.74 -18.68
C ASN A 375 -10.46 -11.79 -17.59
N LEU A 376 -10.80 -11.35 -16.37
CA LEU A 376 -11.01 -12.23 -15.21
C LEU A 376 -11.97 -13.38 -15.53
N SER A 377 -13.09 -13.13 -16.20
CA SER A 377 -14.05 -14.18 -16.57
C SER A 377 -13.47 -15.20 -17.57
N GLU A 378 -12.43 -14.85 -18.32
CA GLU A 378 -11.80 -15.75 -19.29
C GLU A 378 -10.72 -16.63 -18.64
N TYR A 379 -9.86 -16.06 -17.79
CA TYR A 379 -8.76 -16.83 -17.18
C TYR A 379 -9.16 -17.54 -15.88
N SER A 380 -10.29 -17.18 -15.26
CA SER A 380 -10.87 -17.97 -14.17
C SER A 380 -11.64 -19.19 -14.68
N ASP A 381 -12.21 -19.11 -15.90
CA ASP A 381 -12.91 -20.21 -16.55
C ASP A 381 -11.91 -21.19 -17.19
N THR A 382 -11.94 -22.42 -16.70
CA THR A 382 -11.01 -23.46 -17.13
C THR A 382 -11.25 -23.91 -18.57
N ALA A 383 -12.50 -23.93 -19.05
CA ALA A 383 -12.80 -24.33 -20.42
C ALA A 383 -12.33 -23.28 -21.44
N ILE A 384 -12.50 -22.00 -21.12
CA ILE A 384 -11.97 -20.89 -21.95
C ILE A 384 -10.44 -20.92 -21.95
N SER A 385 -9.82 -21.11 -20.78
CA SER A 385 -8.37 -21.21 -20.65
C SER A 385 -7.79 -22.37 -21.46
N GLU A 386 -8.37 -23.57 -21.36
CA GLU A 386 -7.99 -24.74 -22.16
C GLU A 386 -8.13 -24.48 -23.67
N PHE A 387 -9.22 -23.83 -24.08
CA PHE A 387 -9.42 -23.47 -25.48
C PHE A 387 -8.31 -22.56 -26.00
N LYS A 388 -7.94 -21.51 -25.24
CA LYS A 388 -6.85 -20.59 -25.59
C LYS A 388 -5.50 -21.28 -25.66
N LEU A 389 -5.19 -22.14 -24.69
CA LEU A 389 -3.97 -22.94 -24.68
C LEU A 389 -3.88 -23.85 -25.90
N LYS A 390 -5.00 -24.49 -26.28
CA LYS A 390 -5.08 -25.31 -27.49
C LYS A 390 -4.83 -24.48 -28.76
N GLN A 391 -5.38 -23.27 -28.86
CA GLN A 391 -5.09 -22.37 -29.99
C GLN A 391 -3.60 -21.99 -30.04
N PHE A 392 -3.01 -21.65 -28.89
CA PHE A 392 -1.59 -21.32 -28.81
C PHE A 392 -0.69 -22.51 -29.20
N GLN A 393 -1.03 -23.73 -28.76
CA GLN A 393 -0.33 -24.95 -29.15
C GLN A 393 -0.43 -25.24 -30.65
N LEU A 394 -1.57 -24.96 -31.29
CA LEU A 394 -1.73 -25.12 -32.74
C LEU A 394 -0.83 -24.17 -33.53
N GLN A 395 -0.58 -22.96 -33.00
CA GLN A 395 0.35 -21.99 -33.59
C GLN A 395 1.82 -22.36 -33.35
N ASN A 396 2.09 -23.18 -32.32
CA ASN A 396 3.43 -23.63 -31.93
C ASN A 396 3.48 -25.18 -31.93
N PRO A 397 3.41 -25.84 -33.11
CA PRO A 397 3.38 -27.29 -33.16
C PRO A 397 4.74 -27.89 -32.75
N LYS A 398 4.71 -29.09 -32.16
CA LYS A 398 5.90 -29.83 -31.72
C LYS A 398 6.76 -29.08 -30.70
N THR A 399 6.14 -28.33 -29.79
CA THR A 399 6.79 -27.76 -28.61
C THR A 399 6.04 -28.14 -27.34
N ILE A 400 6.75 -28.14 -26.22
CA ILE A 400 6.20 -28.15 -24.86
C ILE A 400 5.99 -26.69 -24.46
N LEU A 401 4.77 -26.33 -24.07
CA LEU A 401 4.50 -25.00 -23.55
C LEU A 401 4.99 -24.94 -22.09
N VAL A 402 5.84 -23.97 -21.79
CA VAL A 402 6.39 -23.75 -20.45
C VAL A 402 6.16 -22.31 -20.06
N ASN A 403 5.98 -22.04 -18.78
CA ASN A 403 5.91 -20.70 -18.22
C ASN A 403 6.88 -20.55 -17.05
N GLY A 404 7.17 -19.28 -16.74
CA GLY A 404 8.37 -18.88 -16.02
C GLY A 404 8.34 -19.14 -14.53
N TYR A 405 9.54 -19.37 -14.00
CA TYR A 405 9.84 -19.31 -12.58
C TYR A 405 9.91 -17.84 -12.13
N LEU A 406 9.35 -17.55 -10.95
CA LEU A 406 9.13 -16.21 -10.39
C LEU A 406 8.25 -15.27 -11.23
N GLU A 407 7.52 -15.81 -12.20
CA GLU A 407 6.49 -15.05 -12.93
C GLU A 407 5.34 -14.69 -11.98
N THR A 408 4.99 -13.41 -11.93
CA THR A 408 3.87 -12.90 -11.13
C THR A 408 2.57 -13.05 -11.92
N ARG A 409 1.55 -13.68 -11.34
CA ARG A 409 0.34 -14.07 -12.09
C ARG A 409 -0.96 -13.51 -11.50
N PRO A 410 -1.97 -13.20 -12.34
CA PRO A 410 -3.22 -12.61 -11.87
C PRO A 410 -4.12 -13.60 -11.12
N PHE A 411 -3.90 -14.92 -11.27
CA PHE A 411 -4.65 -15.98 -10.59
C PHE A 411 -4.59 -15.89 -9.07
N TYR A 412 -3.49 -15.35 -8.54
CA TYR A 412 -3.20 -15.31 -7.11
C TYR A 412 -3.54 -13.95 -6.48
N THR A 413 -4.45 -13.19 -7.10
CA THR A 413 -4.91 -11.88 -6.61
C THR A 413 -6.25 -11.95 -5.87
N THR A 414 -6.58 -13.13 -5.33
CA THR A 414 -7.80 -13.40 -4.54
C THR A 414 -7.53 -13.33 -3.04
N SER A 415 -8.58 -13.40 -2.22
CA SER A 415 -8.47 -13.39 -0.76
C SER A 415 -7.66 -14.57 -0.20
N ALA A 416 -7.62 -15.72 -0.88
CA ALA A 416 -6.86 -16.91 -0.46
C ALA A 416 -5.32 -16.68 -0.48
N PHE A 417 -4.87 -15.70 -1.26
CA PHE A 417 -3.46 -15.35 -1.41
C PHE A 417 -3.12 -13.98 -0.79
N LYS A 418 -4.12 -13.30 -0.21
CA LYS A 418 -3.99 -11.98 0.41
C LYS A 418 -3.49 -12.12 1.85
N SER A 419 -2.53 -11.31 2.23
CA SER A 419 -2.11 -11.09 3.62
C SER A 419 -1.97 -9.59 3.91
N GLU A 420 -1.99 -9.21 5.18
CA GLU A 420 -1.74 -7.84 5.61
C GLU A 420 -0.25 -7.65 5.88
N GLY A 421 0.40 -6.74 5.14
CA GLY A 421 1.79 -6.33 5.36
C GLY A 421 1.89 -4.99 6.11
N ASN A 422 3.11 -4.55 6.39
CA ASN A 422 3.36 -3.29 7.12
C ASN A 422 2.94 -2.02 6.37
N ASN A 423 2.70 -2.14 5.06
CA ASN A 423 2.19 -1.07 4.21
C ASN A 423 0.90 -1.54 3.52
N GLY A 424 0.00 -2.22 4.21
CA GLY A 424 -1.28 -2.62 3.64
C GLY A 424 -1.26 -4.00 2.98
N PRO A 425 -2.29 -4.32 2.17
CA PRO A 425 -2.50 -5.67 1.67
C PRO A 425 -1.48 -6.08 0.61
N GLN A 426 -1.05 -7.34 0.66
CA GLN A 426 -0.10 -7.94 -0.30
C GLN A 426 -0.63 -9.30 -0.78
N TYR A 427 -0.16 -9.74 -1.94
CA TYR A 427 -0.63 -10.97 -2.58
C TYR A 427 0.54 -11.90 -2.92
N ARG A 428 0.39 -13.20 -2.67
CA ARG A 428 1.40 -14.22 -3.02
C ARG A 428 1.30 -14.59 -4.50
N THR A 429 1.83 -13.73 -5.36
CA THR A 429 1.68 -13.82 -6.82
C THR A 429 2.88 -14.40 -7.54
N ALA A 430 4.05 -14.42 -6.91
CA ALA A 430 5.30 -14.88 -7.53
C ALA A 430 5.35 -16.41 -7.53
N HIS A 431 5.38 -17.01 -8.72
CA HIS A 431 5.35 -18.47 -8.89
C HIS A 431 6.70 -19.13 -8.55
N LEU A 432 6.72 -20.18 -7.72
CA LEU A 432 7.95 -20.79 -7.22
C LEU A 432 8.46 -22.00 -8.03
N GLY A 433 7.68 -22.46 -9.01
CA GLY A 433 8.04 -23.55 -9.91
C GLY A 433 8.02 -23.13 -11.38
N SER A 434 8.12 -24.12 -12.27
CA SER A 434 7.83 -23.98 -13.69
C SER A 434 6.65 -24.90 -14.01
N ASP A 435 5.71 -24.44 -14.84
CA ASP A 435 4.65 -25.32 -15.31
C ASP A 435 4.92 -25.80 -16.73
N PHE A 436 4.56 -27.05 -16.98
CA PHE A 436 4.60 -27.68 -18.29
C PHE A 436 3.16 -27.95 -18.72
N TRP A 437 2.63 -27.18 -19.67
CA TRP A 437 1.24 -27.33 -20.13
C TRP A 437 1.15 -28.46 -21.14
N ILE A 438 0.85 -29.65 -20.63
CA ILE A 438 0.83 -30.90 -21.38
C ILE A 438 -0.48 -31.65 -21.15
N PRO A 439 -0.93 -32.50 -22.10
CA PRO A 439 -2.22 -33.14 -22.01
C PRO A 439 -2.40 -33.99 -20.75
N ALA A 440 -3.64 -34.05 -20.26
CA ALA A 440 -4.03 -34.98 -19.20
C ALA A 440 -3.69 -36.43 -19.58
N LYS A 441 -3.41 -37.26 -18.57
CA LYS A 441 -2.95 -38.66 -18.70
C LYS A 441 -1.57 -38.84 -19.31
N THR A 442 -0.80 -37.76 -19.55
CA THR A 442 0.62 -37.89 -19.88
C THR A 442 1.38 -38.47 -18.68
N PRO A 443 2.18 -39.53 -18.83
CA PRO A 443 2.96 -40.09 -17.73
C PRO A 443 4.15 -39.19 -17.38
N VAL A 444 4.36 -38.97 -16.08
CA VAL A 444 5.46 -38.20 -15.50
C VAL A 444 6.47 -39.17 -14.89
N HIS A 445 7.75 -38.93 -15.10
CA HIS A 445 8.84 -39.80 -14.65
C HIS A 445 9.87 -39.03 -13.81
N ALA A 446 10.56 -39.75 -12.93
CA ALA A 446 11.52 -39.16 -12.01
C ALA A 446 12.77 -38.62 -12.75
N PRO A 447 13.16 -37.35 -12.58
CA PRO A 447 14.38 -36.80 -13.16
C PRO A 447 15.64 -37.35 -12.49
N PHE A 448 15.56 -37.77 -11.22
CA PHE A 448 16.68 -38.28 -10.43
C PHE A 448 16.26 -39.48 -9.57
N ASP A 449 17.23 -40.27 -9.15
CA ASP A 449 17.05 -41.23 -8.05
C ASP A 449 16.55 -40.50 -6.79
N GLY A 450 15.60 -41.11 -6.07
CA GLY A 450 15.03 -40.48 -4.89
C GLY A 450 14.19 -41.42 -4.02
N ILE A 451 13.61 -40.83 -2.99
CA ILE A 451 12.69 -41.48 -2.06
C ILE A 451 11.40 -40.65 -2.01
N VAL A 452 10.26 -41.31 -2.09
CA VAL A 452 8.96 -40.65 -1.96
C VAL A 452 8.83 -40.07 -0.55
N LYS A 453 8.72 -38.74 -0.45
CA LYS A 453 8.67 -38.02 0.81
C LYS A 453 7.25 -37.63 1.21
N ILE A 454 6.46 -37.11 0.27
CA ILE A 454 5.08 -36.67 0.50
C ILE A 454 4.20 -37.13 -0.67
N ILE A 455 3.02 -37.64 -0.35
CA ILE A 455 1.92 -37.84 -1.29
C ILE A 455 0.70 -37.19 -0.63
N HIS A 456 0.05 -36.25 -1.33
CA HIS A 456 -1.08 -35.52 -0.78
C HIS A 456 -2.09 -35.14 -1.86
N HIS A 457 -3.34 -34.92 -1.47
CA HIS A 457 -4.41 -34.47 -2.36
C HIS A 457 -4.99 -33.13 -1.88
N ASN A 458 -4.53 -32.03 -2.48
CA ASN A 458 -5.01 -30.68 -2.18
C ASN A 458 -6.30 -30.39 -2.97
N ASN A 459 -7.45 -30.77 -2.42
CA ASN A 459 -8.74 -30.72 -3.13
C ASN A 459 -9.47 -29.36 -3.02
N TYR A 460 -8.73 -28.26 -2.98
CA TYR A 460 -9.30 -26.90 -3.03
C TYR A 460 -9.26 -26.35 -4.46
N ASP A 461 -10.22 -25.47 -4.79
CA ASP A 461 -10.25 -24.80 -6.08
C ASP A 461 -8.97 -23.98 -6.29
N LYS A 462 -8.34 -24.16 -7.47
CA LYS A 462 -7.06 -23.56 -7.85
C LYS A 462 -5.87 -23.92 -6.96
N ASP A 463 -5.96 -24.98 -6.16
CA ASP A 463 -4.82 -25.61 -5.47
C ASP A 463 -4.19 -26.70 -6.37
N TYR A 464 -3.24 -27.48 -5.85
CA TYR A 464 -2.50 -28.47 -6.62
C TYR A 464 -3.29 -29.69 -7.08
N GLY A 465 -4.43 -30.03 -6.46
CA GLY A 465 -4.98 -31.39 -6.58
C GLY A 465 -3.98 -32.44 -6.05
N PRO A 466 -3.96 -33.66 -6.61
CA PRO A 466 -2.97 -34.68 -6.30
C PRO A 466 -1.53 -34.19 -6.55
N MET A 467 -0.68 -34.36 -5.55
CA MET A 467 0.72 -33.96 -5.57
C MET A 467 1.66 -35.01 -4.97
N LEU A 468 2.92 -34.95 -5.38
CA LEU A 468 4.01 -35.82 -4.95
C LEU A 468 5.26 -34.98 -4.67
N ILE A 469 6.00 -35.29 -3.60
CA ILE A 469 7.35 -34.77 -3.37
C ILE A 469 8.34 -35.92 -3.25
N LEU A 470 9.43 -35.85 -4.00
CA LEU A 470 10.57 -36.76 -3.91
C LEU A 470 11.72 -36.09 -3.16
N GLU A 471 12.33 -36.81 -2.21
CA GLU A 471 13.61 -36.46 -1.57
C GLU A 471 14.77 -37.04 -2.39
N HIS A 472 15.78 -36.21 -2.64
CA HIS A 472 16.99 -36.54 -3.38
C HIS A 472 18.23 -36.19 -2.55
N THR A 473 19.40 -36.68 -2.98
CA THR A 473 20.68 -36.38 -2.33
C THR A 473 21.64 -35.72 -3.32
N PHE A 474 22.30 -34.64 -2.88
CA PHE A 474 23.42 -34.01 -3.59
C PHE A 474 24.51 -33.67 -2.57
N ASN A 475 25.78 -34.01 -2.82
CA ASN A 475 26.90 -33.69 -1.91
C ASN A 475 26.64 -34.04 -0.42
N LYS A 476 25.94 -35.14 -0.13
CA LYS A 476 25.48 -35.56 1.21
C LYS A 476 24.42 -34.64 1.88
N GLN A 477 23.94 -33.64 1.15
CA GLN A 477 22.80 -32.77 1.49
C GLN A 477 21.53 -33.27 0.78
N LYS A 478 20.38 -32.79 1.22
CA LYS A 478 19.08 -33.14 0.66
C LYS A 478 18.53 -31.98 -0.18
N PHE A 479 17.82 -32.33 -1.25
CA PHE A 479 16.90 -31.43 -1.94
C PHE A 479 15.65 -32.21 -2.32
N TYR A 480 14.59 -31.51 -2.71
CA TYR A 480 13.31 -32.12 -3.05
C TYR A 480 12.82 -31.63 -4.41
N SER A 481 12.01 -32.46 -5.06
CA SER A 481 11.24 -32.08 -6.24
C SER A 481 9.76 -32.32 -6.00
N LEU A 482 8.94 -31.31 -6.27
CA LEU A 482 7.49 -31.30 -6.12
C LEU A 482 6.83 -31.39 -7.49
N TYR A 483 5.82 -32.26 -7.59
CA TYR A 483 5.00 -32.52 -8.78
C TYR A 483 3.54 -32.29 -8.41
N GLY A 484 2.94 -31.21 -8.92
CA GLY A 484 1.54 -30.84 -8.68
C GLY A 484 0.65 -31.06 -9.90
N HIS A 485 -0.67 -30.92 -9.73
CA HIS A 485 -1.69 -31.06 -10.78
C HIS A 485 -1.75 -32.47 -11.39
N LEU A 486 -1.49 -33.49 -10.58
CA LEU A 486 -1.49 -34.89 -10.99
C LEU A 486 -2.91 -35.50 -10.99
N SER A 487 -3.06 -36.67 -11.60
CA SER A 487 -4.31 -37.44 -11.57
C SER A 487 -4.55 -38.11 -10.22
N LEU A 488 -5.82 -38.43 -9.88
CA LEU A 488 -6.13 -39.18 -8.65
C LEU A 488 -5.45 -40.56 -8.61
N MET A 489 -5.31 -41.21 -9.77
CA MET A 489 -4.61 -42.49 -9.88
C MET A 489 -3.14 -42.40 -9.48
N SER A 490 -2.53 -41.21 -9.58
CA SER A 490 -1.13 -40.99 -9.20
C SER A 490 -0.89 -41.24 -7.71
N LEU A 491 -1.91 -41.08 -6.86
CA LEU A 491 -1.83 -41.32 -5.41
C LEU A 491 -1.61 -42.80 -5.07
N GLU A 492 -1.93 -43.71 -5.99
CA GLU A 492 -1.84 -45.16 -5.80
C GLU A 492 -0.59 -45.79 -6.45
N ILE A 493 0.15 -45.04 -7.27
CA ILE A 493 1.32 -45.56 -8.00
C ILE A 493 2.50 -45.84 -7.05
N LEU A 494 2.68 -44.96 -6.07
CA LEU A 494 3.81 -44.98 -5.15
C LEU A 494 3.36 -44.90 -3.70
N GLN A 495 4.22 -45.31 -2.77
CA GLN A 495 4.01 -45.16 -1.32
C GLN A 495 5.11 -44.31 -0.69
N VAL A 496 4.78 -43.57 0.37
CA VAL A 496 5.78 -42.81 1.14
C VAL A 496 6.89 -43.75 1.64
N GLY A 497 8.15 -43.36 1.44
CA GLY A 497 9.33 -44.17 1.73
C GLY A 497 9.81 -45.08 0.59
N GLN A 498 9.03 -45.23 -0.48
CA GLN A 498 9.44 -46.01 -1.65
C GLN A 498 10.63 -45.35 -2.38
N LYS A 499 11.61 -46.17 -2.76
CA LYS A 499 12.74 -45.74 -3.61
C LYS A 499 12.31 -45.71 -5.08
N VAL A 500 12.69 -44.66 -5.78
CA VAL A 500 12.49 -44.49 -7.23
C VAL A 500 13.84 -44.27 -7.90
N LYS A 501 13.99 -44.83 -9.10
CA LYS A 501 15.14 -44.60 -9.98
C LYS A 501 14.84 -43.52 -11.01
N GLN A 502 15.89 -42.85 -11.47
CA GLN A 502 15.79 -41.93 -12.60
C GLN A 502 15.11 -42.65 -13.79
N GLY A 503 14.09 -42.00 -14.35
CA GLY A 503 13.29 -42.54 -15.46
C GLY A 503 12.17 -43.48 -15.04
N ASP A 504 11.99 -43.79 -13.75
CA ASP A 504 10.80 -44.52 -13.27
C ASP A 504 9.55 -43.64 -13.41
N ARG A 505 8.42 -44.24 -13.79
CA ARG A 505 7.14 -43.55 -13.84
C ARG A 505 6.63 -43.31 -12.43
N ILE A 506 6.32 -42.06 -12.12
CA ILE A 506 5.90 -41.64 -10.77
C ILE A 506 4.45 -41.17 -10.71
N ALA A 507 3.90 -40.65 -11.82
CA ALA A 507 2.56 -40.06 -11.84
C ALA A 507 1.97 -39.98 -13.26
N TYR A 508 0.72 -39.53 -13.35
CA TYR A 508 0.09 -39.02 -14.57
C TYR A 508 -0.44 -37.61 -14.34
N ILE A 509 -0.48 -36.79 -15.39
CA ILE A 509 -1.12 -35.46 -15.37
C ILE A 509 -2.63 -35.59 -15.19
N GLY A 510 -3.19 -34.78 -14.28
CA GLY A 510 -4.61 -34.79 -14.00
C GLY A 510 -5.43 -34.04 -15.05
N LYS A 511 -6.69 -34.47 -15.20
CA LYS A 511 -7.71 -33.64 -15.89
C LYS A 511 -8.14 -32.49 -14.99
N SER A 512 -8.77 -31.48 -15.56
CA SER A 512 -9.22 -30.28 -14.85
C SER A 512 -10.13 -30.57 -13.66
N SER A 513 -10.98 -31.60 -13.78
CA SER A 513 -11.90 -32.03 -12.70
C SER A 513 -11.22 -32.73 -11.51
N GLU A 514 -9.91 -32.98 -11.56
CA GLU A 514 -9.19 -33.65 -10.47
C GLU A 514 -7.88 -32.96 -10.07
N ASN A 515 -7.40 -31.96 -10.82
CA ASN A 515 -6.11 -31.31 -10.59
C ASN A 515 -6.22 -29.91 -9.92
N GLY A 516 -7.33 -29.65 -9.23
CA GLY A 516 -7.63 -28.33 -8.65
C GLY A 516 -8.27 -27.33 -9.63
N ASN A 517 -9.01 -27.81 -10.63
CA ASN A 517 -9.70 -26.97 -11.64
C ASN A 517 -8.75 -26.13 -12.51
N TRP A 518 -7.57 -26.67 -12.81
CA TRP A 518 -6.64 -26.06 -13.74
C TRP A 518 -6.71 -26.72 -15.12
N ALA A 519 -6.44 -25.96 -16.19
CA ALA A 519 -6.17 -26.59 -17.48
C ALA A 519 -5.00 -27.59 -17.32
N PRO A 520 -5.02 -28.79 -17.93
CA PRO A 520 -4.05 -29.83 -17.64
C PRO A 520 -2.60 -29.38 -17.83
N HIS A 521 -1.79 -29.54 -16.79
CA HIS A 521 -0.36 -29.22 -16.78
C HIS A 521 0.34 -29.93 -15.62
N LEU A 522 1.69 -29.96 -15.64
CA LEU A 522 2.51 -30.31 -14.49
C LEU A 522 3.02 -29.03 -13.84
N HIS A 523 2.82 -28.84 -12.54
CA HIS A 523 3.63 -27.90 -11.78
C HIS A 523 4.87 -28.62 -11.24
N PHE A 524 6.06 -28.11 -11.56
CA PHE A 524 7.33 -28.70 -11.13
C PHE A 524 8.16 -27.68 -10.36
N GLN A 525 8.57 -28.03 -9.14
CA GLN A 525 9.31 -27.13 -8.25
C GLN A 525 10.46 -27.85 -7.56
N LEU A 526 11.61 -27.18 -7.47
CA LEU A 526 12.75 -27.62 -6.67
C LEU A 526 12.70 -26.97 -5.29
N ILE A 527 13.11 -27.68 -4.24
CA ILE A 527 13.06 -27.19 -2.86
C ILE A 527 14.32 -27.64 -2.12
N LEU A 528 14.99 -26.74 -1.40
CA LEU A 528 16.16 -27.06 -0.57
C LEU A 528 15.81 -27.27 0.90
N ASP A 529 14.73 -26.63 1.39
CA ASP A 529 14.20 -26.83 2.73
C ASP A 529 12.66 -26.85 2.67
N LEU A 530 12.05 -27.90 3.23
CA LEU A 530 10.59 -28.01 3.35
C LEU A 530 10.02 -27.11 4.45
N LEU A 531 10.87 -26.40 5.20
CA LEU A 531 10.50 -25.50 6.30
C LEU A 531 9.62 -26.21 7.33
N GLY A 532 9.93 -27.49 7.59
CA GLY A 532 9.17 -28.33 8.51
C GLY A 532 7.84 -28.87 7.99
N ASN A 533 7.45 -28.59 6.74
CA ASN A 533 6.24 -29.17 6.16
C ASN A 533 6.45 -30.65 5.79
N ASP A 534 5.47 -31.46 6.15
CA ASP A 534 5.39 -32.90 5.86
C ASP A 534 4.12 -33.31 5.10
N GLU A 535 3.24 -32.36 4.76
CA GLU A 535 1.99 -32.61 4.04
C GLU A 535 1.88 -31.86 2.70
N ASN A 536 2.18 -30.55 2.67
CA ASN A 536 2.06 -29.70 1.49
C ASN A 536 3.24 -28.69 1.44
N PHE A 537 3.41 -27.97 0.34
CA PHE A 537 4.42 -26.92 0.24
C PHE A 537 3.92 -25.77 -0.64
N ASN A 538 4.39 -24.55 -0.39
CA ASN A 538 3.91 -23.38 -1.14
C ASN A 538 4.41 -23.39 -2.59
N GLY A 539 3.48 -23.20 -3.54
CA GLY A 539 3.77 -22.96 -4.96
C GLY A 539 3.96 -21.50 -5.35
N VAL A 540 3.62 -20.59 -4.44
CA VAL A 540 3.67 -19.14 -4.67
C VAL A 540 4.16 -18.39 -3.44
N ALA A 541 4.81 -17.26 -3.67
CA ALA A 541 5.37 -16.37 -2.66
C ALA A 541 4.93 -14.92 -2.83
N LEU A 542 5.09 -14.14 -1.76
CA LEU A 542 5.01 -12.67 -1.84
C LEU A 542 6.16 -12.14 -2.71
N PRO A 543 5.91 -11.23 -3.66
CA PRO A 543 6.95 -10.58 -4.46
C PRO A 543 8.06 -9.95 -3.62
N SER A 544 7.72 -9.35 -2.47
CA SER A 544 8.66 -8.77 -1.50
C SER A 544 9.66 -9.78 -0.91
N ASN A 545 9.29 -11.08 -0.88
CA ASN A 545 10.11 -12.15 -0.33
C ASN A 545 10.78 -13.01 -1.40
N THR A 546 10.71 -12.60 -2.68
CA THR A 546 11.24 -13.36 -3.82
C THR A 546 12.72 -13.71 -3.65
N GLU A 547 13.52 -12.80 -3.08
CA GLU A 547 14.96 -13.03 -2.84
C GLU A 547 15.24 -14.16 -1.83
N ILE A 548 14.37 -14.35 -0.85
CA ILE A 548 14.48 -15.44 0.12
C ILE A 548 13.97 -16.72 -0.55
N TRP A 549 12.77 -16.67 -1.14
CA TRP A 549 12.14 -17.84 -1.74
C TRP A 549 12.94 -18.40 -2.91
N LYS A 550 13.61 -17.57 -3.71
CA LYS A 550 14.46 -18.06 -4.81
C LYS A 550 15.67 -18.86 -4.35
N SER A 551 16.06 -18.72 -3.08
CA SER A 551 17.13 -19.51 -2.47
C SER A 551 16.63 -20.83 -1.91
N ILE A 552 15.39 -20.86 -1.43
CA ILE A 552 14.72 -22.06 -0.90
C ILE A 552 14.21 -22.92 -2.06
N CYS A 553 13.61 -22.29 -3.06
CA CYS A 553 13.05 -22.90 -4.25
C CYS A 553 13.86 -22.44 -5.47
N PRO A 554 15.00 -23.08 -5.79
CA PRO A 554 15.85 -22.64 -6.88
C PRO A 554 15.20 -22.85 -8.25
N ASN A 555 15.64 -22.07 -9.24
CA ASN A 555 15.12 -22.12 -10.60
C ASN A 555 15.20 -23.55 -11.19
N PRO A 556 14.07 -24.16 -11.58
CA PRO A 556 14.03 -25.48 -12.23
C PRO A 556 14.91 -25.60 -13.48
N ASN A 557 15.13 -24.51 -14.21
CA ASN A 557 16.01 -24.45 -15.39
C ASN A 557 17.45 -24.93 -15.09
N PHE A 558 17.90 -24.90 -13.83
CA PHE A 558 19.25 -25.38 -13.47
C PHE A 558 19.45 -26.88 -13.69
N ILE A 559 18.40 -27.70 -13.60
CA ILE A 559 18.51 -29.16 -13.70
C ILE A 559 18.20 -29.69 -15.12
N PHE A 560 17.68 -28.88 -16.03
CA PHE A 560 17.34 -29.33 -17.38
C PHE A 560 18.43 -29.01 -18.39
N LYS A 561 18.53 -29.83 -19.45
CA LYS A 561 19.42 -29.58 -20.59
C LYS A 561 18.81 -28.56 -21.55
N GLU A 562 17.48 -28.59 -21.66
CA GLU A 562 16.66 -27.67 -22.43
C GLU A 562 16.56 -26.33 -21.71
N GLU A 563 16.57 -25.24 -22.46
CA GLU A 563 16.42 -23.89 -21.92
C GLU A 563 14.93 -23.61 -21.72
N LEU A 564 14.49 -23.62 -20.47
CA LEU A 564 13.09 -23.43 -20.10
C LEU A 564 12.66 -21.95 -20.19
N GLU A 565 13.60 -21.03 -20.02
CA GLU A 565 13.35 -19.60 -19.96
C GLU A 565 13.98 -18.92 -21.17
N VAL A 566 13.18 -18.11 -21.87
CA VAL A 566 13.69 -17.15 -22.86
C VAL A 566 13.63 -15.79 -22.20
N ASP A 567 14.69 -14.99 -22.29
CA ASP A 567 14.75 -13.63 -21.75
C ASP A 567 13.55 -12.81 -22.23
N LYS A 568 12.49 -12.74 -21.41
CA LYS A 568 11.47 -11.71 -21.58
C LYS A 568 12.12 -10.41 -21.15
N THR A 569 12.29 -9.49 -22.09
CA THR A 569 12.74 -8.15 -21.79
C THR A 569 11.60 -7.38 -21.14
N THR A 570 11.38 -7.60 -19.84
CA THR A 570 10.53 -6.72 -19.05
C THR A 570 11.14 -5.32 -19.07
N ILE A 571 10.40 -4.34 -19.54
CA ILE A 571 10.85 -2.94 -19.54
C ILE A 571 10.81 -2.46 -18.09
N SER A 572 11.96 -2.10 -17.53
CA SER A 572 12.05 -1.57 -16.16
C SER A 572 11.30 -0.24 -16.04
N GLU A 573 10.82 0.06 -14.82
CA GLU A 573 10.17 1.34 -14.51
C GLU A 573 11.07 2.53 -14.89
N GLU A 574 12.37 2.46 -14.59
CA GLU A 574 13.38 3.45 -14.97
C GLU A 574 13.43 3.66 -16.49
N LYS A 575 13.46 2.57 -17.27
CA LYS A 575 13.48 2.66 -18.73
C LYS A 575 12.19 3.28 -19.29
N ILE A 576 11.04 3.01 -18.67
CA ILE A 576 9.78 3.67 -19.03
C ILE A 576 9.86 5.17 -18.73
N VAL A 577 10.31 5.55 -17.53
CA VAL A 577 10.42 6.95 -17.12
C VAL A 577 11.41 7.71 -18.00
N ASP A 578 12.59 7.15 -18.26
CA ASP A 578 13.61 7.76 -19.12
C ASP A 578 13.10 7.94 -20.55
N PHE A 579 12.43 6.93 -21.11
CA PHE A 579 11.84 7.03 -22.44
C PHE A 579 10.78 8.14 -22.49
N ARG A 580 9.93 8.24 -21.47
CA ARG A 580 8.93 9.32 -21.35
C ARG A 580 9.59 10.70 -21.30
N ASN A 581 10.63 10.86 -20.49
CA ASN A 581 11.36 12.12 -20.34
C ASN A 581 12.05 12.56 -21.64
N ASN A 582 12.55 11.60 -22.42
CA ASN A 582 13.27 11.86 -23.66
C ASN A 582 12.37 12.04 -24.89
N HIS A 583 11.20 11.39 -24.93
CA HIS A 583 10.41 11.27 -26.16
C HIS A 583 8.93 11.69 -26.05
N LEU A 584 8.37 11.88 -24.85
CA LEU A 584 7.00 12.38 -24.69
C LEU A 584 6.99 13.87 -24.33
N GLY A 585 5.84 14.52 -24.56
CA GLY A 585 5.65 15.91 -24.19
C GLY A 585 5.85 16.12 -22.68
N LYS A 586 6.75 17.03 -22.31
CA LYS A 586 7.11 17.32 -20.90
C LYS A 586 5.94 17.86 -20.06
N SER A 587 4.86 18.27 -20.70
CA SER A 587 3.60 18.67 -20.05
C SER A 587 2.75 17.49 -19.54
N LEU A 588 3.10 16.25 -19.90
CA LEU A 588 2.41 15.05 -19.41
C LEU A 588 2.98 14.63 -18.04
N SER A 589 2.23 14.88 -16.97
CA SER A 589 2.65 14.54 -15.61
C SER A 589 2.51 13.05 -15.28
N LEU A 590 3.22 12.62 -14.24
CA LEU A 590 3.03 11.35 -13.56
C LEU A 590 2.51 11.61 -12.15
N SER A 591 1.63 10.74 -11.65
CA SER A 591 1.12 10.80 -10.28
C SER A 591 2.10 10.15 -9.30
N TYR A 592 2.10 10.65 -8.06
CA TYR A 592 2.89 10.18 -6.92
C TYR A 592 4.40 10.40 -7.04
N ASP A 593 5.08 10.38 -5.89
CA ASP A 593 6.53 10.58 -5.80
C ASP A 593 7.29 9.43 -6.48
N LYS A 594 6.81 8.20 -6.29
CA LYS A 594 7.19 7.02 -7.06
C LYS A 594 6.06 6.71 -8.06
N PRO A 595 6.26 6.82 -9.38
CA PRO A 595 5.26 6.42 -10.36
C PRO A 595 4.82 4.95 -10.21
N LEU A 596 3.64 4.60 -10.74
CA LEU A 596 3.11 3.24 -10.76
C LEU A 596 3.24 2.63 -12.16
N HIS A 597 3.71 1.38 -12.24
CA HIS A 597 3.69 0.57 -13.45
C HIS A 597 2.48 -0.36 -13.46
N ILE A 598 1.35 0.14 -13.93
CA ILE A 598 0.08 -0.61 -14.02
C ILE A 598 0.03 -1.40 -15.33
N VAL A 599 -0.30 -2.69 -15.24
CA VAL A 599 -0.35 -3.61 -16.39
C VAL A 599 -1.73 -4.24 -16.60
N ARG A 600 -2.63 -4.15 -15.62
CA ARG A 600 -4.01 -4.68 -15.68
C ARG A 600 -4.98 -3.83 -14.87
N GLY A 601 -6.25 -3.83 -15.25
CA GLY A 601 -7.35 -3.33 -14.41
C GLY A 601 -8.45 -4.38 -14.27
N GLU A 602 -9.14 -4.39 -13.14
CA GLU A 602 -10.19 -5.35 -12.80
C GLU A 602 -11.23 -4.68 -11.87
N GLY A 603 -12.42 -4.37 -12.38
CA GLY A 603 -13.49 -3.77 -11.59
C GLY A 603 -13.07 -2.43 -10.96
N VAL A 604 -12.89 -2.40 -9.65
CA VAL A 604 -12.42 -1.21 -8.89
C VAL A 604 -10.91 -1.17 -8.66
N TYR A 605 -10.14 -2.08 -9.27
CA TYR A 605 -8.71 -2.22 -9.03
C TYR A 605 -7.88 -1.89 -10.27
N LEU A 606 -6.77 -1.19 -10.04
CA LEU A 606 -5.60 -1.20 -10.92
C LEU A 606 -4.56 -2.15 -10.35
N ILE A 607 -3.89 -2.90 -11.22
CA ILE A 607 -2.98 -3.98 -10.83
C ILE A 607 -1.62 -3.75 -11.48
N ASP A 608 -0.58 -3.70 -10.65
CA ASP A 608 0.80 -3.53 -11.11
C ASP A 608 1.43 -4.84 -11.61
N ILE A 609 2.69 -4.74 -12.03
CA ILE A 609 3.47 -5.87 -12.55
C ILE A 609 3.68 -6.99 -11.53
N ASP A 610 3.66 -6.68 -10.23
CA ASP A 610 3.82 -7.66 -9.15
C ASP A 610 2.48 -8.29 -8.76
N GLY A 611 1.36 -7.83 -9.34
CA GLY A 611 0.02 -8.29 -9.00
C GLY A 611 -0.57 -7.60 -7.77
N GLN A 612 0.04 -6.50 -7.30
CA GLN A 612 -0.52 -5.68 -6.24
C GLN A 612 -1.80 -5.00 -6.74
N LYS A 613 -2.91 -5.24 -6.05
CA LYS A 613 -4.17 -4.54 -6.28
C LYS A 613 -4.17 -3.20 -5.56
N TYR A 614 -4.45 -2.14 -6.32
CA TYR A 614 -4.69 -0.79 -5.83
C TYR A 614 -6.17 -0.45 -5.98
N LEU A 615 -6.86 -0.19 -4.86
CA LEU A 615 -8.25 0.24 -4.86
C LEU A 615 -8.34 1.64 -5.47
N ASP A 616 -9.08 1.76 -6.58
CA ASP A 616 -9.18 2.98 -7.35
C ASP A 616 -10.31 3.87 -6.84
N THR A 617 -9.95 4.97 -6.18
CA THR A 617 -10.91 6.00 -5.75
C THR A 617 -10.81 7.27 -6.57
N VAL A 618 -10.23 7.23 -7.78
CA VAL A 618 -9.91 8.44 -8.56
C VAL A 618 -10.56 8.43 -9.95
N ASN A 619 -10.58 7.28 -10.63
CA ASN A 619 -10.97 7.22 -12.04
C ASN A 619 -12.49 7.08 -12.21
N ASN A 620 -13.15 8.15 -12.66
CA ASN A 620 -14.53 8.09 -13.16
C ASN A 620 -14.64 7.72 -14.64
N VAL A 621 -13.51 7.66 -15.36
CA VAL A 621 -13.49 7.32 -16.78
C VAL A 621 -13.89 5.85 -16.97
N ASN A 622 -13.30 4.96 -16.19
CA ASN A 622 -13.69 3.54 -16.10
C ASN A 622 -14.95 3.41 -15.24
N HIS A 623 -16.01 4.11 -15.64
CA HIS A 623 -17.24 4.29 -14.90
C HIS A 623 -17.85 2.97 -14.44
N VAL A 624 -18.13 2.02 -15.33
CA VAL A 624 -18.70 0.71 -14.99
C VAL A 624 -17.63 -0.30 -14.56
N GLY A 625 -16.44 0.17 -14.19
CA GLY A 625 -15.32 -0.66 -13.76
C GLY A 625 -14.30 -0.93 -14.87
N HIS A 626 -13.06 -1.13 -14.44
CA HIS A 626 -11.95 -1.56 -15.28
C HIS A 626 -12.24 -2.91 -15.91
N GLN A 627 -11.99 -3.01 -17.22
CA GLN A 627 -12.12 -4.26 -17.97
C GLN A 627 -13.52 -4.92 -17.87
N HIS A 628 -14.60 -4.14 -17.78
CA HIS A 628 -15.94 -4.70 -17.69
C HIS A 628 -16.22 -5.66 -18.87
N PRO A 629 -16.48 -6.97 -18.65
CA PRO A 629 -16.49 -7.98 -19.71
C PRO A 629 -17.47 -7.68 -20.85
N LYS A 630 -18.68 -7.19 -20.53
CA LYS A 630 -19.69 -6.82 -21.54
C LYS A 630 -19.19 -5.70 -22.47
N VAL A 631 -18.51 -4.68 -21.92
CA VAL A 631 -18.00 -3.52 -22.70
C VAL A 631 -16.88 -3.98 -23.64
N VAL A 632 -15.93 -4.76 -23.13
CA VAL A 632 -14.82 -5.31 -23.91
C VAL A 632 -15.34 -6.13 -25.08
N LEU A 633 -16.30 -7.04 -24.80
CA LEU A 633 -16.89 -7.91 -25.81
C LEU A 633 -17.66 -7.14 -26.89
N ALA A 634 -18.43 -6.11 -26.49
CA ALA A 634 -19.17 -5.26 -27.44
C ALA A 634 -18.22 -4.54 -28.41
N GLY A 635 -17.15 -3.94 -27.88
CA GLY A 635 -16.13 -3.27 -28.69
C GLY A 635 -15.43 -4.22 -29.65
N GLN A 636 -14.96 -5.38 -29.16
CA GLN A 636 -14.27 -6.39 -29.98
C GLN A 636 -15.16 -6.92 -31.12
N ARG A 637 -16.42 -7.29 -30.81
CA ARG A 637 -17.36 -7.81 -31.80
C ARG A 637 -17.66 -6.79 -32.88
N GLN A 638 -17.98 -5.54 -32.49
CA GLN A 638 -18.32 -4.51 -33.47
C GLN A 638 -17.11 -4.13 -34.33
N MET A 639 -15.92 -4.02 -33.73
CA MET A 639 -14.69 -3.69 -34.45
C MET A 639 -14.30 -4.75 -35.48
N ALA A 640 -14.56 -6.02 -35.21
CA ALA A 640 -14.31 -7.11 -36.14
C ALA A 640 -15.24 -7.09 -37.38
N VAL A 641 -16.36 -6.37 -37.32
CA VAL A 641 -17.39 -6.33 -38.38
C VAL A 641 -17.38 -5.01 -39.15
N LEU A 642 -17.54 -3.88 -38.47
CA LEU A 642 -17.64 -2.57 -39.12
C LEU A 642 -17.23 -1.44 -38.17
N ASN A 643 -16.32 -0.59 -38.63
CA ASN A 643 -15.93 0.65 -37.96
C ASN A 643 -15.69 1.75 -39.01
N THR A 644 -16.71 2.56 -39.29
CA THR A 644 -16.69 3.61 -40.31
C THR A 644 -17.41 4.87 -39.83
N ASN A 645 -17.36 5.95 -40.60
CA ASN A 645 -18.03 7.21 -40.28
C ASN A 645 -19.55 7.19 -40.55
N THR A 646 -20.26 8.21 -40.08
CA THR A 646 -21.73 8.32 -40.08
C THR A 646 -22.36 8.72 -41.43
N ARG A 647 -21.57 8.91 -42.50
CA ARG A 647 -22.13 9.12 -43.85
C ARG A 647 -22.70 7.85 -44.47
N TYR A 648 -22.35 6.69 -43.90
CA TYR A 648 -22.95 5.41 -44.24
C TYR A 648 -23.92 5.00 -43.14
N LEU A 649 -25.08 4.47 -43.53
CA LEU A 649 -26.11 4.05 -42.58
C LEU A 649 -25.64 2.82 -41.78
N HIS A 650 -25.87 2.84 -40.47
CA HIS A 650 -25.70 1.68 -39.59
C HIS A 650 -26.68 1.75 -38.42
N PRO A 651 -27.15 0.59 -37.90
CA PRO A 651 -28.17 0.59 -36.85
C PRO A 651 -27.62 0.97 -35.46
N GLU A 652 -26.33 0.80 -35.19
CA GLU A 652 -25.77 1.05 -33.86
C GLU A 652 -25.92 2.52 -33.39
N ILE A 653 -25.87 3.50 -34.30
CA ILE A 653 -26.07 4.91 -33.91
C ILE A 653 -27.49 5.18 -33.44
N ILE A 654 -28.49 4.52 -34.05
CA ILE A 654 -29.90 4.61 -33.64
C ILE A 654 -30.06 3.97 -32.26
N ALA A 655 -29.54 2.75 -32.09
CA ALA A 655 -29.65 2.02 -30.82
C ALA A 655 -29.01 2.80 -29.65
N TYR A 656 -27.85 3.41 -29.88
CA TYR A 656 -27.22 4.26 -28.85
C TYR A 656 -27.99 5.55 -28.61
N ALA A 657 -28.43 6.24 -29.66
CA ALA A 657 -29.22 7.47 -29.55
C ALA A 657 -30.52 7.25 -28.77
N GLU A 658 -31.28 6.19 -29.08
CA GLU A 658 -32.51 5.84 -28.39
C GLU A 658 -32.27 5.51 -26.90
N ALA A 659 -31.19 4.77 -26.60
CA ALA A 659 -30.82 4.46 -25.22
C ALA A 659 -30.47 5.72 -24.42
N LEU A 660 -29.72 6.64 -25.02
CA LEU A 660 -29.30 7.88 -24.37
C LEU A 660 -30.47 8.87 -24.20
N LEU A 661 -31.33 9.02 -25.20
CA LEU A 661 -32.51 9.90 -25.13
C LEU A 661 -33.48 9.49 -23.99
N LYS A 662 -33.60 8.19 -23.70
CA LYS A 662 -34.39 7.70 -22.54
C LYS A 662 -33.84 8.18 -21.18
N LYS A 663 -32.57 8.58 -21.12
CA LYS A 663 -31.91 9.09 -19.92
C LYS A 663 -31.87 10.62 -19.88
N LEU A 664 -32.28 11.31 -20.94
CA LEU A 664 -32.29 12.77 -21.00
C LEU A 664 -33.68 13.33 -20.70
N PRO A 665 -33.78 14.54 -20.13
CA PRO A 665 -35.04 15.25 -20.03
C PRO A 665 -35.72 15.45 -21.40
N PRO A 666 -37.07 15.45 -21.48
CA PRO A 666 -37.80 15.47 -22.74
C PRO A 666 -37.54 16.67 -23.68
N HIS A 667 -36.99 17.78 -23.17
CA HIS A 667 -36.68 18.95 -23.99
C HIS A 667 -35.35 18.82 -24.76
N LEU A 668 -34.45 17.92 -24.34
CA LEU A 668 -33.18 17.64 -25.00
C LEU A 668 -33.37 16.47 -25.98
N THR A 669 -33.51 16.79 -27.26
CA THR A 669 -34.02 15.86 -28.29
C THR A 669 -33.06 15.61 -29.43
N VAL A 670 -31.99 16.40 -29.56
CA VAL A 670 -31.02 16.27 -30.65
C VAL A 670 -29.64 15.96 -30.09
N LEU A 671 -28.97 14.95 -30.66
CA LEU A 671 -27.66 14.47 -30.25
C LEU A 671 -26.61 14.71 -31.35
N HIS A 672 -25.45 15.23 -30.97
CA HIS A 672 -24.25 15.27 -31.79
C HIS A 672 -23.15 14.44 -31.13
N PHE A 673 -22.53 13.52 -31.88
CA PHE A 673 -21.48 12.65 -31.37
C PHE A 673 -20.09 13.20 -31.68
N VAL A 674 -19.21 13.17 -30.68
CA VAL A 674 -17.81 13.63 -30.75
C VAL A 674 -16.92 12.68 -29.93
N ASN A 675 -15.62 12.95 -29.82
CA ASN A 675 -14.64 11.99 -29.32
C ASN A 675 -14.10 12.31 -27.92
N SER A 676 -14.32 13.54 -27.43
CA SER A 676 -13.85 13.97 -26.11
C SER A 676 -14.75 15.05 -25.50
N GLY A 677 -14.65 15.23 -24.18
CA GLY A 677 -15.32 16.34 -23.50
C GLY A 677 -14.89 17.71 -24.05
N SER A 678 -13.62 17.87 -24.43
CA SER A 678 -13.15 19.10 -25.10
C SER A 678 -13.90 19.35 -26.41
N GLU A 679 -14.05 18.34 -27.27
CA GLU A 679 -14.80 18.49 -28.53
C GLU A 679 -16.29 18.78 -28.28
N ALA A 680 -16.87 18.20 -27.23
CA ALA A 680 -18.27 18.45 -26.87
C ALA A 680 -18.48 19.90 -26.42
N ASN A 681 -17.63 20.39 -25.53
CA ASN A 681 -17.67 21.78 -25.07
C ASN A 681 -17.33 22.76 -26.19
N GLU A 682 -16.36 22.45 -27.06
CA GLU A 682 -16.02 23.27 -28.23
C GLU A 682 -17.23 23.42 -29.17
N LEU A 683 -17.92 22.31 -29.47
CA LEU A 683 -19.14 22.33 -30.27
C LEU A 683 -20.26 23.11 -29.57
N ALA A 684 -20.46 22.93 -28.27
CA ALA A 684 -21.48 23.64 -27.50
C ALA A 684 -21.26 25.17 -27.52
N LEU A 685 -20.01 25.63 -27.32
CA LEU A 685 -19.65 27.04 -27.42
C LEU A 685 -19.88 27.57 -28.84
N ARG A 686 -19.54 26.79 -29.88
CA ARG A 686 -19.79 27.16 -31.27
C ARG A 686 -21.29 27.27 -31.57
N MET A 687 -22.10 26.34 -31.07
CA MET A 687 -23.55 26.35 -31.21
C MET A 687 -24.15 27.58 -30.54
N ALA A 688 -23.78 27.87 -29.30
CA ALA A 688 -24.26 29.06 -28.57
C ALA A 688 -23.90 30.38 -29.29
N LYS A 689 -22.67 30.53 -29.79
CA LYS A 689 -22.26 31.71 -30.59
C LYS A 689 -23.06 31.84 -31.88
N THR A 690 -23.32 30.73 -32.56
CA THR A 690 -24.06 30.70 -33.84
C THR A 690 -25.54 31.03 -33.63
N VAL A 691 -26.16 30.48 -32.59
CA VAL A 691 -27.58 30.66 -32.26
C VAL A 691 -27.89 32.09 -31.82
N THR A 692 -26.98 32.71 -31.07
CA THR A 692 -27.19 34.05 -30.49
C THR A 692 -26.59 35.18 -31.34
N GLY A 693 -25.59 34.87 -32.19
CA GLY A 693 -24.78 35.86 -32.90
C GLY A 693 -23.83 36.66 -31.99
N LYS A 694 -23.65 36.24 -30.73
CA LYS A 694 -22.82 36.92 -29.73
C LYS A 694 -21.52 36.16 -29.46
N LYS A 695 -20.60 36.77 -28.71
CA LYS A 695 -19.25 36.20 -28.46
C LYS A 695 -18.95 35.93 -26.99
N ASP A 696 -19.50 36.73 -26.09
CA ASP A 696 -19.13 36.76 -24.68
C ASP A 696 -19.73 35.59 -23.88
N PHE A 697 -18.96 34.98 -22.98
CA PHE A 697 -19.40 33.88 -22.12
C PHE A 697 -19.20 34.18 -20.64
N LEU A 698 -20.15 33.72 -19.84
CA LEU A 698 -19.96 33.53 -18.41
C LEU A 698 -19.38 32.13 -18.15
N ALA A 699 -18.40 32.03 -17.27
CA ALA A 699 -17.86 30.76 -16.76
C ALA A 699 -17.57 30.87 -15.24
N ILE A 700 -17.40 29.73 -14.56
CA ILE A 700 -17.14 29.70 -13.12
C ILE A 700 -15.62 29.72 -12.88
N GLU A 701 -15.18 30.47 -11.87
CA GLU A 701 -13.81 30.45 -11.35
C GLU A 701 -13.35 29.03 -11.05
N VAL A 702 -12.09 28.71 -11.34
CA VAL A 702 -11.45 27.38 -11.25
C VAL A 702 -12.15 26.25 -12.00
N GLY A 703 -13.12 26.56 -12.88
CA GLY A 703 -13.75 25.60 -13.78
C GLY A 703 -12.80 25.09 -14.87
N TYR A 704 -13.00 23.84 -15.30
CA TYR A 704 -12.23 23.21 -16.37
C TYR A 704 -13.10 22.47 -17.40
N HIS A 705 -13.10 22.99 -18.63
CA HIS A 705 -13.97 22.52 -19.72
C HIS A 705 -13.24 21.83 -20.87
N GLY A 706 -11.91 21.63 -20.76
CA GLY A 706 -11.13 20.89 -21.75
C GLY A 706 -9.84 21.58 -22.18
N ASN A 707 -9.30 21.14 -23.31
CA ASN A 707 -7.95 21.49 -23.77
C ASN A 707 -7.85 22.02 -25.21
N THR A 708 -8.97 22.30 -25.88
CA THR A 708 -9.01 23.04 -27.15
C THR A 708 -9.02 24.55 -26.88
N ASN A 709 -8.71 25.38 -27.88
CA ASN A 709 -8.52 26.81 -27.64
C ASN A 709 -9.76 27.51 -27.07
N ALA A 710 -10.95 27.33 -27.68
CA ALA A 710 -12.14 28.04 -27.21
C ALA A 710 -12.64 27.54 -25.84
N VAL A 711 -12.41 26.27 -25.49
CA VAL A 711 -12.76 25.76 -24.16
C VAL A 711 -11.73 26.18 -23.10
N MET A 712 -10.44 26.31 -23.47
CA MET A 712 -9.43 26.88 -22.58
C MET A 712 -9.74 28.35 -22.27
N ASP A 713 -10.23 29.11 -23.25
CA ASP A 713 -10.62 30.52 -23.09
C ASP A 713 -11.72 30.72 -22.01
N VAL A 714 -12.51 29.69 -21.70
CA VAL A 714 -13.55 29.70 -20.66
C VAL A 714 -13.18 28.85 -19.42
N SER A 715 -11.96 28.32 -19.35
CA SER A 715 -11.48 27.50 -18.23
C SER A 715 -10.51 28.30 -17.34
N SER A 716 -11.03 28.98 -16.32
CA SER A 716 -10.19 29.80 -15.40
C SER A 716 -9.04 28.99 -14.79
N TYR A 717 -9.26 27.71 -14.46
CA TYR A 717 -8.22 26.79 -14.00
C TYR A 717 -6.97 26.74 -14.90
N LYS A 718 -7.11 26.96 -16.21
CA LYS A 718 -6.01 26.89 -17.18
C LYS A 718 -5.34 28.23 -17.41
N PHE A 719 -6.10 29.31 -17.59
CA PHE A 719 -5.51 30.59 -17.94
C PHE A 719 -5.00 31.36 -16.70
N GLU A 720 -5.60 31.16 -15.51
CA GLU A 720 -5.11 31.73 -14.24
C GLU A 720 -4.05 30.86 -13.55
N GLY A 721 -3.97 29.57 -13.92
CA GLY A 721 -2.97 28.64 -13.36
C GLY A 721 -1.53 29.00 -13.72
N THR A 722 -0.57 28.41 -13.01
CA THR A 722 0.86 28.61 -13.29
C THR A 722 1.20 28.21 -14.72
N GLY A 723 1.80 29.14 -15.48
CA GLY A 723 2.09 28.93 -16.91
C GLY A 723 0.89 29.12 -17.85
N GLY A 724 -0.21 29.69 -17.34
CA GLY A 724 -1.40 30.06 -18.11
C GLY A 724 -1.18 31.28 -19.02
N PHE A 725 -2.28 31.94 -19.40
CA PHE A 725 -2.31 33.04 -20.36
C PHE A 725 -3.34 34.10 -19.93
N PRO A 726 -3.29 35.34 -20.47
CA PRO A 726 -4.24 36.38 -20.06
C PRO A 726 -5.69 35.96 -20.31
N LYS A 727 -6.57 36.23 -19.33
CA LYS A 727 -8.02 35.99 -19.47
C LYS A 727 -8.55 36.70 -20.72
N PRO A 728 -9.26 36.01 -21.63
CA PRO A 728 -9.85 36.65 -22.81
C PRO A 728 -10.86 37.75 -22.47
N ASP A 729 -10.94 38.78 -23.31
CA ASP A 729 -11.90 39.90 -23.16
C ASP A 729 -13.36 39.44 -23.25
N THR A 730 -13.61 38.36 -23.99
CA THR A 730 -14.94 37.76 -24.18
C THR A 730 -15.32 36.75 -23.08
N THR A 731 -14.46 36.54 -22.07
CA THR A 731 -14.73 35.61 -20.97
C THR A 731 -14.91 36.37 -19.67
N HIS A 732 -16.01 36.12 -18.98
CA HIS A 732 -16.37 36.74 -17.72
C HIS A 732 -16.53 35.68 -16.64
N ILE A 733 -15.86 35.86 -15.51
CA ILE A 733 -15.73 34.82 -14.49
C ILE A 733 -16.63 35.13 -13.29
N LEU A 734 -17.48 34.16 -12.96
CA LEU A 734 -18.28 34.15 -11.73
C LEU A 734 -17.41 33.62 -10.59
N PRO A 735 -17.49 34.22 -9.38
CA PRO A 735 -16.73 33.74 -8.23
C PRO A 735 -17.12 32.29 -7.89
N LEU A 736 -16.15 31.50 -7.43
CA LEU A 736 -16.35 30.11 -7.03
C LEU A 736 -17.42 30.06 -5.92
N PRO A 737 -18.55 29.36 -6.12
CA PRO A 737 -19.65 29.34 -5.16
C PRO A 737 -19.37 28.34 -4.02
N ASP A 738 -18.32 28.60 -3.24
CA ASP A 738 -17.85 27.80 -2.12
C ASP A 738 -18.44 28.31 -0.78
N PRO A 739 -19.36 27.58 -0.14
CA PRO A 739 -19.93 27.97 1.15
C PRO A 739 -18.99 27.73 2.35
N PHE A 740 -17.81 27.12 2.18
CA PHE A 740 -16.90 26.79 3.28
C PHE A 740 -15.81 27.85 3.52
N ARG A 741 -15.06 28.21 2.47
CA ARG A 741 -13.98 29.23 2.49
C ARG A 741 -14.14 30.33 1.44
N GLY A 742 -15.19 30.29 0.62
CA GLY A 742 -15.42 31.25 -0.45
C GLY A 742 -15.86 32.64 0.03
N LYS A 743 -16.15 33.51 -0.94
CA LYS A 743 -16.62 34.89 -0.73
C LYS A 743 -17.84 35.00 0.21
N TYR A 744 -18.75 34.02 0.15
CA TYR A 744 -19.96 34.00 0.97
C TYR A 744 -20.15 32.63 1.63
N THR A 745 -20.16 32.59 2.95
CA THR A 745 -20.14 31.34 3.74
C THR A 745 -21.33 31.17 4.68
N TRP A 746 -22.36 32.01 4.54
CA TRP A 746 -23.60 31.90 5.30
C TRP A 746 -24.62 30.99 4.61
N GLU A 747 -25.65 30.60 5.35
CA GLU A 747 -26.72 29.75 4.84
C GLU A 747 -27.46 30.42 3.65
N ASN A 748 -27.75 29.65 2.61
CA ASN A 748 -28.46 30.10 1.40
C ASN A 748 -27.74 31.21 0.60
N CYS A 749 -26.40 31.34 0.72
CA CYS A 749 -25.59 32.30 -0.04
C CYS A 749 -25.59 32.11 -1.58
N GLY A 750 -26.29 31.12 -2.13
CA GLY A 750 -26.30 30.84 -3.56
C GLY A 750 -26.90 31.96 -4.42
N ILE A 751 -27.85 32.74 -3.87
CA ILE A 751 -28.39 33.92 -4.56
C ILE A 751 -27.31 35.02 -4.64
N ASP A 752 -26.57 35.25 -3.56
CA ASP A 752 -25.49 36.25 -3.51
C ASP A 752 -24.40 35.93 -4.52
N TYR A 753 -24.05 34.65 -4.67
CA TYR A 753 -23.15 34.18 -5.73
C TYR A 753 -23.74 34.36 -7.13
N ALA A 754 -25.02 34.04 -7.33
CA ALA A 754 -25.67 34.16 -8.65
C ALA A 754 -25.84 35.62 -9.10
N ASN A 755 -26.00 36.56 -8.18
CA ASN A 755 -26.13 37.99 -8.48
C ASN A 755 -24.90 38.56 -9.20
N HIS A 756 -23.72 37.97 -9.05
CA HIS A 756 -22.54 38.33 -9.86
C HIS A 756 -22.79 38.16 -11.36
N ALA A 757 -23.59 37.15 -11.77
CA ALA A 757 -23.99 37.00 -13.17
C ALA A 757 -24.88 38.16 -13.63
N GLN A 758 -25.84 38.58 -12.78
CA GLN A 758 -26.69 39.73 -13.07
C GLN A 758 -25.87 41.02 -13.22
N GLU A 759 -24.93 41.27 -12.31
CA GLU A 759 -24.05 42.45 -12.33
C GLU A 759 -23.20 42.49 -13.60
N ILE A 760 -22.54 41.38 -13.95
CA ILE A 760 -21.72 41.28 -15.16
C ILE A 760 -22.59 41.50 -16.42
N ILE A 761 -23.74 40.84 -16.52
CA ILE A 761 -24.66 40.99 -17.66
C ILE A 761 -25.13 42.44 -17.79
N ALA A 762 -25.49 43.09 -16.68
CA ALA A 762 -25.90 44.49 -16.68
C ALA A 762 -24.77 45.41 -17.16
N ASN A 763 -23.55 45.20 -16.69
CA ASN A 763 -22.38 45.98 -17.10
C ASN A 763 -22.08 45.79 -18.59
N LEU A 764 -22.08 44.57 -19.11
CA LEU A 764 -21.89 44.30 -20.54
C LEU A 764 -22.91 45.03 -21.40
N LYS A 765 -24.17 45.07 -20.95
CA LYS A 765 -25.22 45.82 -21.63
C LYS A 765 -24.92 47.33 -21.68
N THR A 766 -24.34 47.91 -20.62
CA THR A 766 -23.90 49.32 -20.65
C THR A 766 -22.74 49.57 -21.61
N GLU A 767 -21.92 48.54 -21.90
CA GLU A 767 -20.84 48.58 -22.89
C GLU A 767 -21.31 48.29 -24.33
N GLY A 768 -22.62 48.06 -24.54
CA GLY A 768 -23.16 47.66 -25.84
C GLY A 768 -22.80 46.22 -26.25
N LYS A 769 -22.41 45.38 -25.28
CA LYS A 769 -22.12 43.95 -25.45
C LYS A 769 -23.27 43.11 -24.90
N GLU A 770 -23.39 41.88 -25.40
CA GLU A 770 -24.37 40.90 -24.95
C GLU A 770 -23.72 39.52 -24.87
N ILE A 771 -24.21 38.66 -23.98
CA ILE A 771 -23.66 37.32 -23.78
C ILE A 771 -24.19 36.34 -24.82
N ALA A 772 -23.32 35.45 -25.29
CA ALA A 772 -23.68 34.25 -26.04
C ALA A 772 -24.23 33.16 -25.11
N GLY A 773 -23.73 33.08 -23.88
CA GLY A 773 -24.21 32.10 -22.92
C GLY A 773 -23.39 31.95 -21.66
N PHE A 774 -23.70 30.89 -20.93
CA PHE A 774 -23.02 30.43 -19.74
C PHE A 774 -22.61 28.97 -19.90
N ILE A 775 -21.42 28.62 -19.42
CA ILE A 775 -20.94 27.24 -19.29
C ILE A 775 -20.49 26.99 -17.85
N GLY A 776 -20.88 25.85 -17.29
CA GLY A 776 -20.45 25.46 -15.95
C GLY A 776 -20.56 23.96 -15.71
N GLU A 777 -19.59 23.43 -14.97
CA GLU A 777 -19.69 22.12 -14.33
C GLU A 777 -20.78 22.22 -13.26
N THR A 778 -21.72 21.27 -13.21
CA THR A 778 -22.80 21.34 -12.20
C THR A 778 -22.29 21.12 -10.77
N LEU A 779 -21.27 20.29 -10.59
CA LEU A 779 -20.42 20.30 -9.39
C LEU A 779 -18.99 20.58 -9.86
N ILE A 780 -18.32 21.55 -9.25
CA ILE A 780 -17.02 22.02 -9.74
C ILE A 780 -15.93 21.04 -9.28
N SER A 781 -15.38 20.26 -10.21
CA SER A 781 -14.38 19.24 -9.90
C SER A 781 -13.05 19.86 -9.52
N CYS A 782 -12.42 20.62 -10.43
CA CYS A 782 -11.07 21.17 -10.23
C CYS A 782 -10.99 22.17 -9.08
N GLY A 783 -12.11 22.82 -8.74
CA GLY A 783 -12.26 23.66 -7.54
C GLY A 783 -12.23 22.89 -6.21
N GLY A 784 -12.11 21.56 -6.24
CA GLY A 784 -12.05 20.72 -5.05
C GLY A 784 -13.41 20.12 -4.69
N GLN A 785 -14.13 19.60 -5.69
CA GLN A 785 -15.43 18.91 -5.50
C GLN A 785 -16.50 19.83 -4.87
N ILE A 786 -16.56 21.09 -5.30
CA ILE A 786 -17.50 22.08 -4.74
C ILE A 786 -18.92 21.72 -5.15
N VAL A 787 -19.81 21.70 -4.16
CA VAL A 787 -21.25 21.58 -4.33
C VAL A 787 -21.84 22.99 -4.28
N PRO A 788 -22.30 23.55 -5.41
CA PRO A 788 -22.89 24.88 -5.39
C PRO A 788 -24.07 24.96 -4.41
N PRO A 789 -24.16 26.04 -3.62
CA PRO A 789 -25.24 26.26 -2.67
C PRO A 789 -26.59 26.35 -3.40
N LYS A 790 -27.66 26.06 -2.66
CA LYS A 790 -29.03 26.11 -3.17
C LYS A 790 -29.33 27.43 -3.90
N ASN A 791 -30.17 27.35 -4.92
CA ASN A 791 -30.61 28.45 -5.79
C ASN A 791 -29.54 29.08 -6.71
N TYR A 792 -28.25 28.71 -6.59
CA TYR A 792 -27.19 29.29 -7.44
C TYR A 792 -27.49 29.13 -8.94
N PHE A 793 -27.57 27.89 -9.45
CA PHE A 793 -27.82 27.68 -10.89
C PHE A 793 -29.19 28.18 -11.34
N LYS A 794 -30.20 28.08 -10.48
CA LYS A 794 -31.56 28.55 -10.79
C LYS A 794 -31.58 30.05 -11.11
N GLU A 795 -30.90 30.86 -10.30
CA GLU A 795 -30.80 32.30 -10.55
C GLU A 795 -29.82 32.61 -11.70
N VAL A 796 -28.68 31.92 -11.81
CA VAL A 796 -27.75 32.10 -12.96
C VAL A 796 -28.47 31.86 -14.29
N TYR A 797 -29.20 30.74 -14.42
CA TYR A 797 -29.91 30.40 -15.66
C TYR A 797 -30.99 31.43 -15.97
N LYS A 798 -31.75 31.86 -14.96
CA LYS A 798 -32.75 32.93 -15.10
C LYS A 798 -32.13 34.23 -15.62
N HIS A 799 -30.97 34.64 -15.09
CA HIS A 799 -30.28 35.84 -15.57
C HIS A 799 -29.76 35.69 -17.01
N VAL A 800 -29.17 34.54 -17.35
CA VAL A 800 -28.63 34.26 -18.68
C VAL A 800 -29.74 34.18 -19.73
N HIS A 801 -30.80 33.42 -19.47
CA HIS A 801 -31.97 33.32 -20.36
C HIS A 801 -32.68 34.67 -20.51
N GLY A 802 -32.78 35.46 -19.43
CA GLY A 802 -33.33 36.81 -19.47
C GLY A 802 -32.55 37.78 -20.37
N ALA A 803 -31.26 37.51 -20.60
CA ALA A 803 -30.40 38.24 -21.53
C ALA A 803 -30.36 37.61 -22.94
N GLY A 804 -31.11 36.53 -23.19
CA GLY A 804 -31.13 35.82 -24.47
C GLY A 804 -29.94 34.89 -24.72
N GLY A 805 -29.14 34.60 -23.68
CA GLY A 805 -28.00 33.67 -23.76
C GLY A 805 -28.41 32.19 -23.65
N ILE A 806 -27.49 31.30 -24.01
CA ILE A 806 -27.63 29.84 -23.94
C ILE A 806 -27.00 29.30 -22.65
N CYS A 807 -27.70 28.42 -21.94
CA CYS A 807 -27.15 27.73 -20.76
C CYS A 807 -26.60 26.35 -21.12
N ILE A 808 -25.31 26.13 -20.89
CA ILE A 808 -24.59 24.88 -21.14
C ILE A 808 -24.26 24.20 -19.80
N ALA A 809 -24.75 22.98 -19.60
CA ALA A 809 -24.36 22.13 -18.47
C ALA A 809 -23.23 21.18 -18.89
N ASP A 810 -22.07 21.31 -18.26
CA ASP A 810 -20.94 20.39 -18.44
C ASP A 810 -21.09 19.21 -17.48
N GLU A 811 -21.56 18.08 -17.99
CA GLU A 811 -21.81 16.84 -17.25
C GLU A 811 -20.69 15.80 -17.45
N VAL A 812 -19.52 16.22 -17.97
CA VAL A 812 -18.40 15.31 -18.24
C VAL A 812 -17.90 14.64 -16.95
N GLN A 813 -18.02 15.30 -15.79
CA GLN A 813 -17.63 14.74 -14.50
C GLN A 813 -18.79 14.09 -13.74
N THR A 814 -20.00 14.63 -13.90
CA THR A 814 -21.11 14.50 -12.95
C THR A 814 -22.32 13.73 -13.48
N GLY A 815 -22.34 13.41 -14.78
CA GLY A 815 -23.41 12.64 -15.39
C GLY A 815 -23.36 11.13 -15.15
N PHE A 816 -24.22 10.40 -15.88
CA PHE A 816 -24.31 8.93 -15.87
C PHE A 816 -24.63 8.32 -14.49
N GLY A 817 -25.53 8.95 -13.72
CA GLY A 817 -25.99 8.38 -12.44
C GLY A 817 -24.98 8.52 -11.28
N ARG A 818 -23.85 9.20 -11.50
CA ARG A 818 -22.80 9.41 -10.49
C ARG A 818 -23.29 10.02 -9.19
N MET A 819 -24.25 10.95 -9.26
CA MET A 819 -24.84 11.64 -8.11
C MET A 819 -25.74 10.70 -7.27
N GLY A 820 -26.17 9.57 -7.83
CA GLY A 820 -27.14 8.68 -7.20
C GLY A 820 -28.57 9.23 -7.28
N ASN A 821 -28.84 10.38 -6.68
CA ASN A 821 -30.18 10.99 -6.68
C ASN A 821 -30.65 11.46 -8.06
N ALA A 822 -29.71 11.70 -8.99
CA ALA A 822 -29.98 12.16 -10.34
C ALA A 822 -29.10 11.43 -11.36
N PHE A 823 -29.60 11.31 -12.59
CA PHE A 823 -28.80 10.74 -13.68
C PHE A 823 -27.84 11.79 -14.25
N TRP A 824 -28.29 13.04 -14.34
CA TRP A 824 -27.48 14.22 -14.66
C TRP A 824 -27.53 15.20 -13.49
N ALA A 825 -26.38 15.73 -13.07
CA ALA A 825 -26.34 16.57 -11.87
C ALA A 825 -27.17 17.86 -11.97
N PHE A 826 -27.40 18.43 -13.17
CA PHE A 826 -28.24 19.63 -13.31
C PHE A 826 -29.68 19.40 -12.83
N GLU A 827 -30.15 18.14 -12.81
CA GLU A 827 -31.47 17.77 -12.30
C GLU A 827 -31.60 18.06 -10.79
N LEU A 828 -30.49 18.06 -10.04
CA LEU A 828 -30.47 18.39 -8.60
C LEU A 828 -30.87 19.84 -8.31
N TYR A 829 -30.77 20.73 -9.31
CA TYR A 829 -31.02 22.16 -9.17
C TYR A 829 -32.33 22.63 -9.82
N ASP A 830 -33.12 21.72 -10.38
CA ASP A 830 -34.39 22.02 -11.09
C ASP A 830 -34.19 23.10 -12.19
N VAL A 831 -33.10 22.95 -12.95
CA VAL A 831 -32.76 23.83 -14.08
C VAL A 831 -32.89 23.11 -15.41
N LYS A 832 -33.13 23.87 -16.48
CA LYS A 832 -33.27 23.35 -17.85
C LYS A 832 -32.15 23.90 -18.73
N PRO A 833 -31.04 23.17 -18.92
CA PRO A 833 -30.01 23.57 -19.86
C PRO A 833 -30.53 23.47 -21.30
N ASP A 834 -29.99 24.33 -22.15
CA ASP A 834 -30.23 24.32 -23.60
C ASP A 834 -29.33 23.30 -24.30
N ILE A 835 -28.13 23.10 -23.75
CA ILE A 835 -27.11 22.16 -24.21
C ILE A 835 -26.52 21.44 -23.00
N VAL A 836 -26.36 20.12 -23.10
CA VAL A 836 -25.65 19.27 -22.15
C VAL A 836 -24.48 18.62 -22.87
N THR A 837 -23.28 18.74 -22.30
CA THR A 837 -22.07 18.09 -22.82
C THR A 837 -21.69 16.93 -21.91
N MET A 838 -21.24 15.83 -22.51
CA MET A 838 -20.89 14.62 -21.79
C MET A 838 -19.73 13.90 -22.47
N GLY A 839 -18.91 13.19 -21.70
CA GLY A 839 -17.68 12.54 -22.17
C GLY A 839 -17.26 11.44 -21.22
N LYS A 840 -15.98 11.40 -20.81
CA LYS A 840 -15.38 10.54 -19.76
C LYS A 840 -16.12 9.19 -19.53
N PRO A 841 -17.14 9.09 -18.65
CA PRO A 841 -17.83 7.83 -18.38
C PRO A 841 -18.52 7.19 -19.59
N ALA A 842 -18.91 7.97 -20.61
CA ALA A 842 -19.70 7.54 -21.76
C ALA A 842 -19.13 6.33 -22.49
N GLY A 843 -17.81 6.21 -22.56
CA GLY A 843 -17.12 5.12 -23.25
C GLY A 843 -16.42 4.11 -22.34
N ASN A 844 -16.55 4.23 -21.01
CA ASN A 844 -15.78 3.44 -20.03
C ASN A 844 -14.26 3.39 -20.31
N GLY A 845 -13.69 4.48 -20.84
CA GLY A 845 -12.29 4.56 -21.31
C GLY A 845 -12.11 4.69 -22.83
N HIS A 846 -13.10 4.28 -23.63
CA HIS A 846 -13.09 4.52 -25.08
C HIS A 846 -13.36 6.00 -25.41
N PRO A 847 -12.65 6.62 -26.37
CA PRO A 847 -12.94 7.99 -26.80
C PRO A 847 -14.37 8.15 -27.33
N LEU A 848 -15.22 8.75 -26.51
CA LEU A 848 -16.63 9.00 -26.81
C LEU A 848 -17.13 10.18 -25.97
N ALA A 849 -17.84 11.09 -26.64
CA ALA A 849 -18.54 12.20 -26.03
C ALA A 849 -19.78 12.56 -26.86
N VAL A 850 -20.72 13.26 -26.23
CA VAL A 850 -22.00 13.63 -26.86
C VAL A 850 -22.34 15.05 -26.45
N VAL A 851 -22.98 15.78 -27.37
CA VAL A 851 -23.67 17.03 -27.11
C VAL A 851 -25.16 16.77 -27.30
N ALA A 852 -25.93 16.87 -26.23
CA ALA A 852 -27.38 16.83 -26.27
C ALA A 852 -27.92 18.27 -26.23
N CYS A 853 -28.88 18.61 -27.08
CA CYS A 853 -29.43 19.96 -27.11
C CYS A 853 -30.92 19.97 -27.47
N THR A 854 -31.55 21.13 -27.28
CA THR A 854 -32.92 21.35 -27.74
C THR A 854 -33.00 21.39 -29.26
N ALA A 855 -34.15 21.00 -29.81
CA ALA A 855 -34.41 21.09 -31.25
C ALA A 855 -34.19 22.53 -31.79
N GLN A 856 -34.55 23.55 -31.01
CA GLN A 856 -34.38 24.95 -31.39
C GLN A 856 -32.90 25.33 -31.57
N VAL A 857 -32.02 24.87 -30.67
CA VAL A 857 -30.58 25.10 -30.79
C VAL A 857 -30.03 24.40 -32.03
N ALA A 858 -30.38 23.12 -32.22
CA ALA A 858 -29.92 22.35 -33.37
C ALA A 858 -30.37 22.94 -34.72
N GLU A 859 -31.63 23.37 -34.82
CA GLU A 859 -32.19 23.97 -36.03
C GLU A 859 -31.50 25.28 -36.38
N LYS A 860 -31.28 26.16 -35.39
CA LYS A 860 -30.57 27.43 -35.60
C LYS A 860 -29.07 27.25 -35.88
N PHE A 861 -28.46 26.18 -35.39
CA PHE A 861 -27.07 25.85 -35.73
C PHE A 861 -26.92 25.36 -37.18
N ASN A 862 -27.98 24.77 -37.76
CA ASN A 862 -27.99 24.33 -39.15
C ASN A 862 -28.14 25.53 -40.12
N THR A 863 -27.02 26.20 -40.37
CA THR A 863 -26.93 27.34 -41.30
C THR A 863 -26.77 26.93 -42.77
N GLY A 864 -26.87 25.63 -43.07
CA GLY A 864 -26.59 25.04 -44.40
C GLY A 864 -25.12 24.64 -44.60
N MET A 865 -24.21 25.05 -43.72
CA MET A 865 -22.83 24.56 -43.70
C MET A 865 -22.76 23.20 -42.99
N GLU A 866 -22.18 22.20 -43.64
CA GLU A 866 -22.02 20.86 -43.08
C GLU A 866 -21.18 20.89 -41.80
N TYR A 867 -21.71 20.30 -40.72
CA TYR A 867 -20.90 19.87 -39.57
C TYR A 867 -20.68 18.36 -39.66
N PHE A 868 -19.42 17.95 -39.65
CA PHE A 868 -19.03 16.54 -39.75
C PHE A 868 -17.86 16.24 -38.81
N ASN A 869 -17.97 15.15 -38.05
CA ASN A 869 -16.89 14.60 -37.23
C ASN A 869 -16.62 13.17 -37.73
N THR A 870 -15.42 12.91 -38.24
CA THR A 870 -15.05 11.64 -38.89
C THR A 870 -15.28 10.42 -38.00
N PHE A 871 -15.00 10.53 -36.69
CA PHE A 871 -15.10 9.42 -35.74
C PHE A 871 -16.36 9.51 -34.87
N GLY A 872 -16.96 10.70 -34.75
CA GLY A 872 -18.18 10.93 -34.00
C GLY A 872 -19.32 10.05 -34.49
N GLY A 873 -19.80 9.15 -33.63
CA GLY A 873 -20.93 8.27 -33.92
C GLY A 873 -20.59 7.02 -34.73
N ASN A 874 -19.31 6.63 -34.83
CA ASN A 874 -18.93 5.37 -35.48
C ASN A 874 -19.57 4.15 -34.78
N PRO A 875 -19.77 3.01 -35.49
CA PRO A 875 -20.44 1.84 -34.93
C PRO A 875 -19.82 1.30 -33.63
N VAL A 876 -18.49 1.28 -33.51
CA VAL A 876 -17.79 0.74 -32.33
C VAL A 876 -18.05 1.62 -31.11
N SER A 877 -17.90 2.94 -31.24
CA SER A 877 -18.21 3.89 -30.17
C SER A 877 -19.68 3.78 -29.73
N CYS A 878 -20.61 3.66 -30.68
CA CYS A 878 -22.04 3.50 -30.37
C CYS A 878 -22.34 2.19 -29.63
N ALA A 879 -21.77 1.06 -30.06
CA ALA A 879 -21.93 -0.23 -29.39
C ALA A 879 -21.39 -0.20 -27.95
N ILE A 880 -20.22 0.42 -27.75
CA ILE A 880 -19.62 0.61 -26.42
C ILE A 880 -20.51 1.50 -25.55
N GLY A 881 -20.89 2.69 -26.02
CA GLY A 881 -21.70 3.65 -25.26
C GLY A 881 -23.07 3.09 -24.88
N ARG A 882 -23.73 2.37 -25.80
CA ARG A 882 -24.97 1.65 -25.52
C ARG A 882 -24.79 0.61 -24.42
N THR A 883 -23.74 -0.21 -24.52
CA THR A 883 -23.45 -1.25 -23.52
C THR A 883 -23.16 -0.66 -22.14
N VAL A 884 -22.51 0.51 -22.06
CA VAL A 884 -22.29 1.22 -20.80
C VAL A 884 -23.62 1.62 -20.16
N LEU A 885 -24.56 2.20 -20.93
CA LEU A 885 -25.89 2.55 -20.43
C LEU A 885 -26.69 1.32 -19.97
N GLU A 886 -26.63 0.23 -20.73
CA GLU A 886 -27.26 -1.06 -20.36
C GLU A 886 -26.72 -1.58 -19.03
N ILE A 887 -25.40 -1.54 -18.80
CA ILE A 887 -24.80 -1.98 -17.54
C ILE A 887 -25.24 -1.11 -16.37
N ILE A 888 -25.28 0.22 -16.53
CA ILE A 888 -25.73 1.13 -15.48
C ILE A 888 -27.16 0.78 -15.02
N GLU A 889 -28.03 0.41 -15.95
CA GLU A 889 -29.39 -0.03 -15.66
C GLU A 889 -29.42 -1.45 -15.06
N ASP A 890 -28.87 -2.44 -15.75
CA ASP A 890 -28.90 -3.87 -15.39
C ASP A 890 -28.35 -4.11 -13.98
N GLU A 891 -27.29 -3.39 -13.60
CA GLU A 891 -26.59 -3.55 -12.33
C GLU A 891 -27.01 -2.52 -11.28
N ASN A 892 -28.03 -1.70 -11.56
CA ASN A 892 -28.57 -0.67 -10.66
C ASN A 892 -27.51 0.29 -10.13
N LEU A 893 -26.58 0.73 -10.99
CA LEU A 893 -25.38 1.43 -10.55
C LEU A 893 -25.64 2.85 -10.04
N GLN A 894 -26.69 3.52 -10.53
CA GLN A 894 -27.13 4.79 -9.95
C GLN A 894 -27.61 4.59 -8.50
N GLN A 895 -28.41 3.56 -8.23
CA GLN A 895 -28.85 3.24 -6.86
C GLN A 895 -27.67 2.84 -5.97
N ASN A 896 -26.68 2.12 -6.52
CA ASN A 896 -25.43 1.83 -5.81
C ASN A 896 -24.70 3.12 -5.42
N ALA A 897 -24.56 4.08 -6.34
CA ALA A 897 -23.92 5.36 -6.05
C ALA A 897 -24.64 6.15 -4.95
N LEU A 898 -25.98 6.12 -4.94
CA LEU A 898 -26.78 6.73 -3.87
C LEU A 898 -26.47 6.08 -2.52
N ASN A 899 -26.55 4.74 -2.45
CA ASN A 899 -26.40 4.00 -1.20
C ASN A 899 -24.97 4.07 -0.64
N VAL A 900 -23.97 3.77 -1.47
CA VAL A 900 -22.56 3.73 -1.05
C VAL A 900 -21.99 5.14 -0.87
N GLY A 901 -22.38 6.08 -1.72
CA GLY A 901 -22.02 7.48 -1.58
C GLY A 901 -22.56 8.11 -0.30
N GLY A 902 -23.83 7.89 0.00
CA GLY A 902 -24.44 8.34 1.26
C GLY A 902 -23.77 7.75 2.49
N PHE A 903 -23.42 6.45 2.45
CA PHE A 903 -22.63 5.80 3.50
C PHE A 903 -21.25 6.45 3.67
N LEU A 904 -20.50 6.66 2.58
CA LEU A 904 -19.18 7.31 2.63
C LEU A 904 -19.23 8.72 3.21
N ILE A 905 -20.18 9.56 2.78
CA ILE A 905 -20.34 10.92 3.33
C ILE A 905 -20.61 10.87 4.83
N SER A 906 -21.49 9.97 5.29
CA SER A 906 -21.82 9.81 6.70
C SER A 906 -20.58 9.45 7.52
N GLU A 907 -19.80 8.46 7.07
CA GLU A 907 -18.61 8.01 7.79
C GLU A 907 -17.45 8.99 7.71
N LEU A 908 -17.27 9.71 6.58
CA LEU A 908 -16.31 10.81 6.49
C LEU A 908 -16.65 11.94 7.47
N LYS A 909 -17.94 12.25 7.67
CA LYS A 909 -18.39 13.20 8.70
C LYS A 909 -18.17 12.67 10.13
N ASN A 910 -18.17 11.36 10.34
CA ASN A 910 -17.79 10.79 11.63
C ASN A 910 -16.27 10.92 11.86
N LEU A 911 -15.45 10.63 10.84
CA LEU A 911 -14.00 10.87 10.89
C LEU A 911 -13.69 12.36 11.12
N GLN A 912 -14.43 13.28 10.50
CA GLN A 912 -14.29 14.71 10.73
C GLN A 912 -14.47 15.10 12.21
N LYS A 913 -15.38 14.44 12.95
CA LYS A 913 -15.56 14.69 14.38
C LYS A 913 -14.39 14.17 15.22
N GLU A 914 -13.75 13.08 14.78
CA GLU A 914 -12.60 12.47 15.46
C GLU A 914 -11.28 13.20 15.13
N PHE A 915 -11.16 13.71 13.90
CA PHE A 915 -9.95 14.30 13.34
C PHE A 915 -10.20 15.74 12.86
N PRO A 916 -9.91 16.76 13.70
CA PRO A 916 -10.15 18.16 13.37
C PRO A 916 -9.45 18.68 12.11
N ILE A 917 -8.41 17.98 11.63
CA ILE A 917 -7.72 18.29 10.38
C ILE A 917 -8.66 18.22 9.15
N ILE A 918 -9.77 17.47 9.23
CA ILE A 918 -10.79 17.45 8.17
C ILE A 918 -11.70 18.68 8.35
N GLY A 919 -11.41 19.75 7.63
CA GLY A 919 -12.18 21.00 7.72
C GLY A 919 -13.58 20.90 7.12
N ASP A 920 -13.72 20.18 6.01
CA ASP A 920 -15.01 20.02 5.31
C ASP A 920 -15.12 18.66 4.62
N VAL A 921 -16.36 18.15 4.52
CA VAL A 921 -16.74 16.93 3.81
C VAL A 921 -17.93 17.25 2.91
N ARG A 922 -17.74 17.08 1.60
CA ARG A 922 -18.70 17.53 0.58
C ARG A 922 -18.79 16.56 -0.60
N GLY A 923 -19.81 16.78 -1.41
CA GLY A 923 -20.12 16.00 -2.60
C GLY A 923 -21.47 15.30 -2.54
N GLU A 924 -21.78 14.54 -3.58
CA GLU A 924 -23.02 13.78 -3.72
C GLU A 924 -22.78 12.48 -4.49
N GLY A 925 -23.50 11.42 -4.13
CA GLY A 925 -23.28 10.07 -4.66
C GLY A 925 -21.82 9.64 -4.54
N LEU A 926 -21.21 9.18 -5.63
CA LEU A 926 -19.80 8.80 -5.67
C LEU A 926 -18.90 9.89 -6.29
N PHE A 927 -19.26 11.17 -6.09
CA PHE A 927 -18.44 12.33 -6.40
C PHE A 927 -18.22 13.12 -5.10
N LEU A 928 -17.15 12.79 -4.39
CA LEU A 928 -16.93 13.23 -3.01
C LEU A 928 -15.55 13.88 -2.85
N GLY A 929 -15.43 14.75 -1.85
CA GLY A 929 -14.16 15.32 -1.43
C GLY A 929 -14.17 15.61 0.07
N PHE A 930 -12.99 15.50 0.69
CA PHE A 930 -12.77 16.04 2.03
C PHE A 930 -11.52 16.92 2.03
N GLU A 931 -11.60 18.03 2.75
CA GLU A 931 -10.60 19.08 2.71
C GLU A 931 -9.79 19.14 4.00
N LEU A 932 -8.47 19.23 3.87
CA LEU A 932 -7.56 19.32 5.01
C LEU A 932 -7.24 20.77 5.35
N THR A 933 -7.53 21.18 6.58
CA THR A 933 -7.25 22.54 7.08
C THR A 933 -6.79 22.53 8.54
N ASP A 934 -6.18 23.64 8.99
CA ASP A 934 -5.98 23.90 10.41
C ASP A 934 -7.29 24.37 11.10
N ASN A 935 -7.23 24.64 12.40
CA ASN A 935 -8.37 25.13 13.19
C ASN A 935 -8.88 26.53 12.74
N ASN A 936 -8.09 27.28 11.97
CA ASN A 936 -8.45 28.59 11.41
C ASN A 936 -8.89 28.49 9.94
N LYS A 937 -9.10 27.27 9.43
CA LYS A 937 -9.43 26.96 8.02
C LYS A 937 -8.32 27.29 7.01
N HIS A 938 -7.06 27.44 7.43
CA HIS A 938 -5.95 27.54 6.48
C HIS A 938 -5.70 26.17 5.81
N PRO A 939 -5.47 26.13 4.49
CA PRO A 939 -5.28 24.88 3.76
C PRO A 939 -3.96 24.16 4.13
N LEU A 940 -3.98 22.83 4.12
CA LEU A 940 -2.84 21.96 4.47
C LEU A 940 -2.37 21.07 3.30
N PRO A 941 -1.74 21.62 2.23
CA PRO A 941 -1.34 20.87 1.04
C PRO A 941 -0.24 19.82 1.29
N GLU A 942 0.67 20.08 2.24
CA GLU A 942 1.73 19.11 2.55
C GLU A 942 1.17 17.83 3.16
N GLN A 943 0.21 17.98 4.08
CA GLN A 943 -0.53 16.87 4.68
C GLN A 943 -1.35 16.14 3.63
N ALA A 944 -2.00 16.86 2.70
CA ALA A 944 -2.74 16.23 1.61
C ALA A 944 -1.85 15.40 0.68
N THR A 945 -0.66 15.91 0.35
CA THR A 945 0.35 15.20 -0.46
C THR A 945 0.88 13.95 0.27
N TYR A 946 1.21 14.10 1.57
CA TYR A 946 1.59 12.98 2.43
C TYR A 946 0.49 11.92 2.46
N PHE A 947 -0.76 12.35 2.67
CA PHE A 947 -1.92 11.49 2.79
C PHE A 947 -2.14 10.66 1.51
N ALA A 948 -2.09 11.29 0.33
CA ALA A 948 -2.26 10.60 -0.94
C ALA A 948 -1.15 9.56 -1.19
N ASN A 949 0.12 9.90 -0.92
CA ASN A 949 1.24 8.96 -1.04
C ASN A 949 1.15 7.83 -0.01
N ARG A 950 0.71 8.12 1.22
CA ARG A 950 0.55 7.10 2.28
C ARG A 950 -0.60 6.15 1.99
N MET A 951 -1.73 6.65 1.51
CA MET A 951 -2.85 5.81 1.07
C MET A 951 -2.46 4.90 -0.10
N LYS A 952 -1.67 5.41 -1.05
CA LYS A 952 -1.10 4.60 -2.14
C LYS A 952 -0.24 3.46 -1.59
N GLN A 953 0.63 3.74 -0.61
CA GLN A 953 1.42 2.70 0.04
C GLN A 953 0.52 1.62 0.61
N LEU A 954 -0.59 2.00 1.26
CA LEU A 954 -1.63 1.12 1.81
C LEU A 954 -2.57 0.48 0.76
N GLY A 955 -2.25 0.58 -0.54
CA GLY A 955 -3.02 -0.05 -1.62
C GLY A 955 -4.29 0.70 -2.04
N VAL A 956 -4.41 2.00 -1.75
CA VAL A 956 -5.56 2.84 -2.15
C VAL A 956 -5.09 4.07 -2.93
N LEU A 957 -5.58 4.25 -4.15
CA LEU A 957 -5.20 5.40 -4.97
C LEU A 957 -6.03 6.61 -4.57
N MET A 958 -5.36 7.69 -4.16
CA MET A 958 -5.98 8.99 -3.95
C MET A 958 -5.26 10.07 -4.76
N SER A 959 -5.93 11.20 -4.94
CA SER A 959 -5.39 12.38 -5.62
C SER A 959 -5.92 13.63 -4.94
N THR A 960 -5.14 14.70 -5.01
CA THR A 960 -5.53 16.03 -4.54
C THR A 960 -6.18 16.83 -5.68
N ASP A 961 -7.10 17.73 -5.33
CA ASP A 961 -7.75 18.74 -6.18
C ASP A 961 -7.84 20.07 -5.39
N GLY A 962 -8.46 21.10 -5.99
CA GLY A 962 -8.61 22.43 -5.40
C GLY A 962 -7.44 23.36 -5.71
N PRO A 963 -7.65 24.69 -5.67
CA PRO A 963 -6.60 25.67 -5.94
C PRO A 963 -5.45 25.59 -4.93
N ASP A 964 -5.74 25.18 -3.69
CA ASP A 964 -4.76 25.07 -2.61
C ASP A 964 -4.17 23.66 -2.46
N HIS A 965 -4.50 22.72 -3.37
CA HIS A 965 -4.01 21.34 -3.36
C HIS A 965 -4.22 20.55 -2.05
N ASN A 966 -5.25 20.89 -1.27
CA ASN A 966 -5.54 20.33 0.05
C ASN A 966 -6.82 19.48 0.12
N VAL A 967 -7.49 19.26 -1.02
CA VAL A 967 -8.75 18.48 -1.09
C VAL A 967 -8.45 17.09 -1.62
N LEU A 968 -8.76 16.05 -0.84
CA LEU A 968 -8.64 14.66 -1.28
C LEU A 968 -9.95 14.25 -1.96
N LYS A 969 -9.88 13.93 -3.26
CA LYS A 969 -11.07 13.52 -4.02
C LYS A 969 -11.30 12.03 -3.95
N ILE A 970 -12.58 11.65 -3.91
CA ILE A 970 -13.07 10.27 -3.95
C ILE A 970 -14.11 10.19 -5.06
N LYS A 971 -13.70 9.59 -6.18
CA LYS A 971 -14.50 9.43 -7.39
C LYS A 971 -14.20 8.08 -8.07
N PRO A 972 -14.50 6.96 -7.39
CA PRO A 972 -14.20 5.61 -7.88
C PRO A 972 -15.02 5.23 -9.12
N PRO A 973 -14.79 4.09 -9.78
CA PRO A 973 -15.79 3.45 -10.63
C PRO A 973 -17.16 3.34 -9.91
N ILE A 974 -18.29 3.49 -10.61
CA ILE A 974 -19.63 3.49 -9.99
C ILE A 974 -20.03 2.11 -9.43
N VAL A 975 -19.32 1.04 -9.84
CA VAL A 975 -19.44 -0.33 -9.30
C VAL A 975 -18.84 -0.47 -7.88
N PHE A 976 -18.31 0.61 -7.30
CA PHE A 976 -17.70 0.61 -5.97
C PHE A 976 -18.69 0.16 -4.90
N SER A 977 -18.34 -0.92 -4.20
CA SER A 977 -19.22 -1.56 -3.23
C SER A 977 -19.07 -0.97 -1.83
N LYS A 978 -20.04 -1.28 -0.95
CA LYS A 978 -19.93 -0.95 0.48
C LYS A 978 -18.68 -1.55 1.13
N SER A 979 -18.29 -2.78 0.78
CA SER A 979 -17.06 -3.40 1.30
C SER A 979 -15.81 -2.62 0.86
N ASN A 980 -15.80 -2.07 -0.35
CA ASN A 980 -14.71 -1.19 -0.79
C ASN A 980 -14.69 0.12 0.01
N ALA A 981 -15.87 0.68 0.34
CA ALA A 981 -15.98 1.86 1.19
C ALA A 981 -15.48 1.60 2.61
N GLU A 982 -15.78 0.44 3.19
CA GLU A 982 -15.29 0.02 4.51
C GLU A 982 -13.77 -0.12 4.53
N GLU A 983 -13.18 -0.75 3.50
CA GLU A 983 -11.72 -0.81 3.33
C GLU A 983 -11.11 0.60 3.22
N LEU A 984 -11.69 1.47 2.39
CA LEU A 984 -11.24 2.86 2.26
C LEU A 984 -11.24 3.56 3.62
N LEU A 985 -12.35 3.54 4.35
CA LEU A 985 -12.50 4.19 5.65
C LEU A 985 -11.51 3.64 6.69
N TYR A 986 -11.26 2.33 6.69
CA TYR A 986 -10.26 1.70 7.55
C TYR A 986 -8.85 2.25 7.27
N ARG A 987 -8.47 2.41 5.99
CA ARG A 987 -7.18 2.98 5.60
C ARG A 987 -7.10 4.48 5.90
N LEU A 988 -8.17 5.24 5.65
CA LEU A 988 -8.24 6.66 5.99
C LEU A 988 -7.98 6.88 7.49
N ASN A 989 -8.68 6.13 8.35
CA ASN A 989 -8.50 6.18 9.81
C ASN A 989 -7.08 5.82 10.24
N THR A 990 -6.43 4.87 9.54
CA THR A 990 -5.04 4.50 9.82
C THR A 990 -4.10 5.68 9.59
N VAL A 991 -4.23 6.37 8.44
CA VAL A 991 -3.39 7.52 8.10
C VAL A 991 -3.70 8.75 8.97
N LEU A 992 -4.98 9.00 9.28
CA LEU A 992 -5.38 10.12 10.14
C LEU A 992 -4.81 10.04 11.58
N LYS A 993 -4.46 8.83 12.06
CA LYS A 993 -3.82 8.62 13.38
C LYS A 993 -2.31 8.84 13.38
N GLU A 994 -1.69 9.00 12.22
CA GLU A 994 -0.26 9.24 12.08
C GLU A 994 0.11 10.64 12.58
N ASP A 995 1.31 10.77 13.17
CA ASP A 995 1.70 11.97 13.93
C ASP A 995 1.71 13.23 13.06
N PHE A 996 2.11 13.11 11.79
CA PHE A 996 2.12 14.23 10.84
C PHE A 996 0.72 14.76 10.50
N MET A 997 -0.34 13.98 10.76
CA MET A 997 -1.73 14.37 10.52
C MET A 997 -2.40 15.02 11.74
N LYS A 998 -1.75 15.03 12.90
CA LYS A 998 -2.30 15.63 14.13
C LYS A 998 -2.10 17.16 14.09
N ILE A 999 -3.14 17.91 14.43
CA ILE A 999 -3.14 19.38 14.50
C ILE A 999 -3.51 19.89 15.90
#